data_AF-A0A836WFS7-F1
#
_entry.id   AF-A0A836WFS7-F1
#
_cell.length_a   1.000
_cell.length_b   1.000
_cell.length_c   1.000
_cell.angle_alpha   90.00
_cell.angle_beta   90.00
_cell.angle_gamma   90.00
#
_symmetry.space_group_name_H-M   'P 1'
#
loop_
_entity.id
_entity.type
_entity.pdbx_description
1 polymer ?
#
loop_
_entity_poly.entity_id
_entity_poly.type
_entity_poly.pdbx_seq_one_letter_code
_entity_poly.pdbx_strand_id
1 'polypeptide(L)'
;MNQSSPLLLELQNAVAKAQGCGVLIVIDELGKFLEYQARHPEVNDIHWLQLLAEQSHKRHTAPLHLLVLLHQSFEQYARGLGKKLTDEWLKIQGRFESIAFLESSEQVLRVVKAAFRHNFKYNDYPQIKKIARNAAKVLAKSQALPALDEATATELFMGCYPLHPISLLLLPRLCQKVAQNERTLFSYLGSQERYGFQDSLAKLSDNAWIQPWEIYEYFLLNQSAAIADIFTHHRWMEVITAIERLGDDAPEAQVQLLKTIGLLNIIGSQGGFKPSKAIVMLCQANPNEAEQALTALQKKSCIHYRKFNHEYRVWQGTDFDLNAALREEINQLAHLELALMLNERQPLPPIVARRVTIETGTLRYFMPYFIDATSLSLLKSDGKTPRILFYLAESQEDKTVFEEQIKPKTSKLDIIVFTENIDLLRDAVIEVIALLKVQQHYQILNEDPVAQREYQDRLQAAELHEQQRLKSFIETPHLHQWYWQNQPLSIVNKRHLQVELSGIISKIYPKTPIIKNELINREKPSSSANTGRNRLLNGMLNQSALEDLGIEKCPAEKSMYRALLRATGLHQPVNQQWQFVAPSKTDPYHFKPVWQALEKFFTENEGKQRTINELYSRLQRPPYGVKLGVLPIIFTAYYLAYQQEIALYEENVFCPNLTFEHLELLAKRPEKFTIERFQLTGMRFAVFEKYLQTLIGKKTSSKSATLLDIVRPLAKFMTDLPIYTQHTQALNAQTLAVRQALRQAQSPAQLLFEQLPIACGYQPIKVTDSDNKTTERFIKKLIQSLRELKNAYPQMLEKFSKQLPQALQLESGLDLATLRIQIKARFSDLEYYTPDKEGLIPFIHRLQNNQDTEEAWLESIATFLGRIPPMKWHKEHRQEAENRLYEFSQRLIDLAKLQHSQSTEHSQKKGVKTVLIRTVRQGKEIEHLAYIEPKQQKKINEAVKKLHQTLKKVGDHQRQLAVIAELFERLDSDSKG
;
A
#
# COMPACT_ATOMS: atom_id res chain seq x y z
N MET A 1 -42.28 23.28 -31.03
CA MET A 1 -42.52 22.27 -32.09
C MET A 1 -44.00 22.14 -32.52
N ASN A 2 -45.02 22.49 -31.71
CA ASN A 2 -46.46 22.39 -32.09
C ASN A 2 -47.00 23.41 -33.13
N GLN A 3 -46.17 24.18 -33.85
CA GLN A 3 -46.62 25.26 -34.75
C GLN A 3 -46.36 25.03 -36.26
N SER A 4 -45.69 23.94 -36.66
CA SER A 4 -45.31 23.72 -38.06
C SER A 4 -46.40 23.16 -38.96
N SER A 5 -47.26 22.26 -38.46
CA SER A 5 -48.38 21.69 -39.23
C SER A 5 -49.46 22.71 -39.63
N PRO A 6 -49.84 23.69 -38.78
CA PRO A 6 -50.74 24.78 -39.17
C PRO A 6 -50.20 25.63 -40.33
N LEU A 7 -48.91 25.96 -40.30
CA LEU A 7 -48.27 26.83 -41.29
C LEU A 7 -48.26 26.19 -42.70
N LEU A 8 -47.98 24.90 -42.79
CA LEU A 8 -47.99 24.18 -44.08
C LEU A 8 -49.40 24.09 -44.66
N LEU A 9 -50.40 23.91 -43.81
CA LEU A 9 -51.80 23.90 -44.24
C LEU A 9 -52.23 25.30 -44.72
N GLU A 10 -51.81 26.37 -44.03
CA GLU A 10 -52.03 27.74 -44.47
C GLU A 10 -51.38 28.03 -45.82
N LEU A 11 -50.15 27.54 -46.04
CA LEU A 11 -49.45 27.66 -47.33
C LEU A 11 -50.20 26.92 -48.44
N GLN A 12 -50.60 25.66 -48.22
CA GLN A 12 -51.36 24.89 -49.20
C GLN A 12 -52.71 25.57 -49.53
N ASN A 13 -53.39 26.13 -48.53
CA ASN A 13 -54.62 26.89 -48.71
C ASN A 13 -54.40 28.19 -49.50
N ALA A 14 -53.31 28.91 -49.24
CA ALA A 14 -52.95 30.12 -49.98
C ALA A 14 -52.64 29.82 -51.45
N VAL A 15 -51.89 28.75 -51.73
CA VAL A 15 -51.56 28.31 -53.09
C VAL A 15 -52.82 27.85 -53.84
N ALA A 16 -53.71 27.11 -53.17
CA ALA A 16 -55.00 26.74 -53.75
C ALA A 16 -55.87 27.96 -54.09
N LYS A 17 -55.92 28.97 -53.20
CA LYS A 17 -56.62 30.25 -53.47
C LYS A 17 -56.01 31.01 -54.65
N ALA A 18 -54.70 30.93 -54.83
CA ALA A 18 -53.97 31.52 -55.94
C ALA A 18 -54.01 30.68 -57.24
N GLN A 19 -54.81 29.60 -57.28
CA GLN A 19 -54.91 28.67 -58.42
C GLN A 19 -53.59 27.98 -58.80
N GLY A 20 -52.66 27.83 -57.85
CA GLY A 20 -51.42 27.08 -58.06
C GLY A 20 -51.64 25.56 -58.07
N CYS A 21 -50.81 24.83 -58.82
CA CYS A 21 -50.94 23.37 -59.01
C CYS A 21 -50.42 22.51 -57.85
N GLY A 22 -49.82 23.11 -56.81
CA GLY A 22 -49.22 22.39 -55.69
C GLY A 22 -48.01 23.11 -55.09
N VAL A 23 -47.42 22.48 -54.07
CA VAL A 23 -46.21 22.93 -53.38
C VAL A 23 -45.14 21.84 -53.50
N LEU A 24 -43.95 22.20 -53.98
CA LEU A 24 -42.77 21.31 -53.97
C LEU A 24 -41.77 21.86 -52.94
N ILE A 25 -41.42 21.03 -51.96
CA ILE A 25 -40.35 21.32 -51.00
C ILE A 25 -39.17 20.42 -51.35
N VAL A 26 -38.03 21.05 -51.65
CA VAL A 26 -36.77 20.35 -51.86
C VAL A 26 -35.85 20.69 -50.69
N ILE A 27 -35.40 19.67 -49.98
CA ILE A 27 -34.42 19.81 -48.90
C ILE A 27 -33.10 19.21 -49.40
N ASP A 28 -32.16 20.10 -49.70
CA ASP A 28 -30.79 19.72 -49.96
C ASP A 28 -30.04 19.49 -48.64
N GLU A 29 -29.03 18.61 -48.65
CA GLU A 29 -28.21 18.25 -47.50
C GLU A 29 -28.99 17.85 -46.22
N LEU A 30 -30.05 17.04 -46.35
CA LEU A 30 -30.84 16.58 -45.19
C LEU A 30 -29.96 15.91 -44.12
N GLY A 31 -28.84 15.31 -44.53
CA GLY A 31 -27.87 14.65 -43.64
C GLY A 31 -27.34 15.56 -42.52
N LYS A 32 -27.19 16.87 -42.74
CA LYS A 32 -26.74 17.80 -41.69
C LYS A 32 -27.73 17.91 -40.53
N PHE A 33 -29.04 17.85 -40.84
CA PHE A 33 -30.09 17.85 -39.82
C PHE A 33 -30.09 16.53 -39.04
N LEU A 34 -29.87 15.40 -39.73
CA LEU A 34 -29.73 14.09 -39.09
C LEU A 34 -28.49 14.03 -38.19
N GLU A 35 -27.33 14.51 -38.65
CA GLU A 35 -26.11 14.57 -37.83
C GLU A 35 -26.27 15.45 -36.59
N TYR A 36 -26.95 16.59 -36.73
CA TYR A 36 -27.24 17.47 -35.59
C TYR A 36 -28.12 16.77 -34.56
N GLN A 37 -29.17 16.09 -35.02
CA GLN A 37 -30.07 15.28 -34.18
C GLN A 37 -29.31 14.15 -33.48
N ALA A 38 -28.42 13.46 -34.19
CA ALA A 38 -27.65 12.35 -33.63
C ALA A 38 -26.70 12.80 -32.50
N ARG A 39 -26.22 14.05 -32.55
CA ARG A 39 -25.35 14.63 -31.51
C ARG A 39 -26.13 15.26 -30.34
N HIS A 40 -27.43 15.54 -30.51
CA HIS A 40 -28.28 16.18 -29.51
C HIS A 40 -29.61 15.42 -29.34
N PRO A 41 -29.58 14.16 -28.83
CA PRO A 41 -30.77 13.31 -28.75
C PRO A 41 -31.86 13.85 -27.81
N GLU A 42 -31.56 14.82 -26.94
CA GLU A 42 -32.53 15.49 -26.07
C GLU A 42 -33.48 16.45 -26.80
N VAL A 43 -33.10 16.91 -28.01
CA VAL A 43 -33.94 17.76 -28.86
C VAL A 43 -34.62 16.84 -29.87
N ASN A 44 -35.81 16.32 -29.60
CA ASN A 44 -36.46 15.29 -30.45
C ASN A 44 -37.04 15.86 -31.78
N ASP A 45 -36.23 16.53 -32.59
CA ASP A 45 -36.64 17.24 -33.81
C ASP A 45 -36.93 16.32 -35.01
N ILE A 46 -36.48 15.06 -35.00
CA ILE A 46 -36.68 14.15 -36.15
C ILE A 46 -38.16 13.82 -36.40
N HIS A 47 -39.00 13.91 -35.37
CA HIS A 47 -40.45 13.79 -35.49
C HIS A 47 -41.04 14.82 -36.47
N TRP A 48 -40.37 15.95 -36.72
CA TRP A 48 -40.80 16.92 -37.73
C TRP A 48 -40.80 16.36 -39.15
N LEU A 49 -39.81 15.51 -39.51
CA LEU A 49 -39.79 14.83 -40.81
C LEU A 49 -40.95 13.86 -40.97
N GLN A 50 -41.36 13.21 -39.88
CA GLN A 50 -42.57 12.37 -39.88
C GLN A 50 -43.82 13.21 -40.17
N LEU A 51 -43.98 14.34 -39.48
CA LEU A 51 -45.13 15.24 -39.69
C LEU A 51 -45.20 15.78 -41.12
N LEU A 52 -44.05 16.11 -41.71
CA LEU A 52 -43.96 16.51 -43.12
C LEU A 52 -44.40 15.40 -44.08
N ALA A 53 -43.87 14.18 -43.89
CA ALA A 53 -44.22 13.04 -44.72
C ALA A 53 -45.70 12.66 -44.59
N GLU A 54 -46.28 12.80 -43.40
CA GLU A 54 -47.71 12.59 -43.18
C GLU A 54 -48.56 13.68 -43.84
N GLN A 55 -48.12 14.95 -43.79
CA GLN A 55 -48.83 16.06 -44.42
C GLN A 55 -48.77 16.01 -45.94
N SER A 56 -47.64 15.58 -46.54
CA SER A 56 -47.51 15.41 -47.99
C SER A 56 -48.41 14.30 -48.54
N HIS A 57 -48.69 13.28 -47.73
CA HIS A 57 -49.60 12.19 -48.11
C HIS A 57 -51.09 12.58 -48.02
N LYS A 58 -51.45 13.64 -47.25
CA LYS A 58 -52.85 14.06 -47.13
C LYS A 58 -53.38 14.65 -48.43
N ARG A 59 -54.60 14.28 -48.80
CA ARG A 59 -55.30 14.86 -49.95
C ARG A 59 -55.61 16.33 -49.70
N HIS A 60 -55.20 17.18 -50.64
CA HIS A 60 -55.45 18.61 -50.62
C HIS A 60 -55.58 19.13 -52.07
N THR A 61 -56.30 20.24 -52.29
CA THR A 61 -56.49 20.85 -53.63
C THR A 61 -55.19 21.32 -54.26
N ALA A 62 -54.26 21.82 -53.43
CA ALA A 62 -52.86 22.00 -53.76
C ALA A 62 -52.02 20.85 -53.13
N PRO A 63 -51.58 19.84 -53.90
CA PRO A 63 -50.78 18.73 -53.39
C PRO A 63 -49.42 19.21 -52.89
N LEU A 64 -48.87 18.54 -51.87
CA LEU A 64 -47.55 18.82 -51.31
C LEU A 64 -46.60 17.67 -51.67
N HIS A 65 -45.52 17.98 -52.41
CA HIS A 65 -44.46 17.06 -52.74
C HIS A 65 -43.20 17.40 -51.94
N LEU A 66 -42.58 16.37 -51.37
CA LEU A 66 -41.35 16.50 -50.58
C LEU A 66 -40.26 15.67 -51.23
N LEU A 67 -39.16 16.33 -51.61
CA LEU A 67 -37.95 15.70 -52.11
C LEU A 67 -36.80 16.02 -51.16
N VAL A 68 -36.10 14.99 -50.70
CA VAL A 68 -34.95 15.14 -49.80
C VAL A 68 -33.71 14.53 -50.43
N LEU A 69 -32.58 15.21 -50.29
CA LEU A 69 -31.30 14.79 -50.84
C LEU A 69 -30.36 14.42 -49.69
N LEU A 70 -29.76 13.23 -49.79
CA LEU A 70 -28.87 12.65 -48.80
C LEU A 70 -27.59 12.18 -49.50
N HIS A 71 -26.43 12.37 -48.86
CA HIS A 71 -25.15 11.86 -49.38
C HIS A 71 -24.91 10.39 -49.05
N GLN A 72 -25.53 9.92 -47.98
CA GLN A 72 -25.41 8.56 -47.46
C GLN A 72 -26.79 8.01 -47.17
N SER A 73 -26.91 6.69 -47.00
CA SER A 73 -28.20 6.11 -46.61
C SER A 73 -28.64 6.65 -45.25
N PHE A 74 -29.95 6.75 -45.05
CA PHE A 74 -30.55 7.22 -43.79
C PHE A 74 -30.05 6.39 -42.59
N GLU A 75 -29.83 5.08 -42.78
CA GLU A 75 -29.26 4.16 -41.79
C GLU A 75 -27.82 4.49 -41.37
N GLN A 76 -27.00 5.01 -42.30
CA GLN A 76 -25.61 5.37 -41.99
C GLN A 76 -25.53 6.54 -41.02
N TYR A 77 -26.49 7.48 -41.09
CA TYR A 77 -26.61 8.57 -40.12
C TYR A 77 -27.09 8.10 -38.73
N ALA A 78 -27.74 6.93 -38.65
CA ALA A 78 -28.16 6.31 -37.39
C ALA A 78 -27.08 5.44 -36.73
N ARG A 79 -25.92 5.23 -37.38
CA ARG A 79 -24.82 4.44 -36.82
C ARG A 79 -24.23 5.16 -35.60
N GLY A 80 -24.32 4.50 -34.44
CA GLY A 80 -23.86 5.03 -33.15
C GLY A 80 -24.99 5.52 -32.23
N LEU A 81 -26.24 5.48 -32.69
CA LEU A 81 -27.42 5.71 -31.85
C LEU A 81 -27.83 4.42 -31.12
N GLY A 82 -28.41 4.57 -29.93
CA GLY A 82 -28.97 3.45 -29.18
C GLY A 82 -30.15 2.80 -29.91
N LYS A 83 -30.35 1.49 -29.71
CA LYS A 83 -31.31 0.64 -30.47
C LYS A 83 -32.71 1.26 -30.61
N LYS A 84 -33.24 1.88 -29.55
CA LYS A 84 -34.56 2.55 -29.57
C LYS A 84 -34.63 3.70 -30.58
N LEU A 85 -33.60 4.56 -30.64
CA LEU A 85 -33.55 5.69 -31.57
C LEU A 85 -33.35 5.21 -33.00
N THR A 86 -32.53 4.18 -33.21
CA THR A 86 -32.34 3.54 -34.51
C THR A 86 -33.67 3.00 -35.06
N ASP A 87 -34.47 2.34 -34.22
CA ASP A 87 -35.79 1.84 -34.61
C ASP A 87 -36.79 2.97 -34.93
N GLU A 88 -36.72 4.10 -34.22
CA GLU A 88 -37.53 5.29 -34.54
C GLU A 88 -37.14 5.90 -35.90
N TRP A 89 -35.85 5.99 -36.18
CA TRP A 89 -35.32 6.51 -37.43
C TRP A 89 -35.71 5.62 -38.63
N LEU A 90 -35.64 4.30 -38.47
CA LEU A 90 -36.09 3.33 -39.47
C LEU A 90 -37.59 3.47 -39.78
N LYS A 91 -38.42 3.71 -38.76
CA LYS A 91 -39.87 3.98 -38.96
C LYS A 91 -40.11 5.25 -39.77
N ILE A 92 -39.31 6.30 -39.56
CA ILE A 92 -39.43 7.55 -40.32
C ILE A 92 -38.95 7.34 -41.75
N GLN A 93 -37.81 6.69 -41.95
CA GLN A 93 -37.29 6.34 -43.27
C GLN A 93 -38.31 5.57 -44.11
N GLY A 94 -39.03 4.62 -43.51
CA GLY A 94 -40.06 3.83 -44.20
C GLY A 94 -41.23 4.65 -44.78
N ARG A 95 -41.33 5.95 -44.46
CA ARG A 95 -42.33 6.88 -45.03
C ARG A 95 -41.84 7.61 -46.26
N PHE A 96 -40.58 7.42 -46.65
CA PHE A 96 -39.96 7.98 -47.83
C PHE A 96 -39.66 6.88 -48.85
N GLU A 97 -39.81 7.21 -50.13
CA GLU A 97 -39.30 6.37 -51.21
C GLU A 97 -37.83 6.72 -51.47
N SER A 98 -36.95 5.75 -51.30
CA SER A 98 -35.51 5.93 -51.49
C SER A 98 -35.12 5.62 -52.93
N ILE A 99 -34.75 6.65 -53.69
CA ILE A 99 -34.22 6.51 -55.05
C ILE A 99 -32.69 6.59 -54.98
N ALA A 100 -32.02 5.47 -55.22
CA ALA A 100 -30.55 5.44 -55.24
C ALA A 100 -30.03 6.10 -56.52
N PHE A 101 -29.27 7.19 -56.37
CA PHE A 101 -28.53 7.78 -57.47
C PHE A 101 -27.20 7.07 -57.64
N LEU A 102 -27.14 6.15 -58.60
CA LEU A 102 -25.94 5.37 -58.94
C LEU A 102 -25.34 5.91 -60.24
N GLU A 103 -24.30 6.74 -60.14
CA GLU A 103 -23.50 7.15 -61.29
C GLU A 103 -22.67 5.96 -61.80
N SER A 104 -22.95 5.47 -63.01
CA SER A 104 -22.11 4.45 -63.62
C SER A 104 -20.79 5.06 -64.10
N SER A 105 -19.68 4.33 -63.96
CA SER A 105 -18.37 4.81 -64.48
C SER A 105 -18.43 5.10 -65.98
N GLU A 106 -19.31 4.42 -66.72
CA GLU A 106 -19.51 4.60 -68.15
C GLU A 106 -20.08 5.99 -68.49
N GLN A 107 -21.05 6.50 -67.72
CA GLN A 107 -21.59 7.85 -67.91
C GLN A 107 -20.54 8.92 -67.64
N VAL A 108 -19.77 8.77 -66.56
CA VAL A 108 -18.65 9.68 -66.23
C VAL A 108 -17.65 9.74 -67.38
N LEU A 109 -17.31 8.61 -67.98
CA LEU A 109 -16.41 8.55 -69.13
C LEU A 109 -16.94 9.27 -70.38
N ARG A 110 -18.26 9.22 -70.63
CA ARG A 110 -18.88 9.99 -71.72
C ARG A 110 -18.81 11.49 -71.47
N VAL A 111 -19.00 11.91 -70.23
CA VAL A 111 -18.85 13.31 -69.81
C VAL A 111 -17.40 13.76 -70.00
N VAL A 112 -16.42 12.94 -69.60
CA VAL A 112 -15.00 13.20 -69.87
C VAL A 112 -14.76 13.33 -71.36
N LYS A 113 -15.24 12.41 -72.21
CA LYS A 113 -15.12 12.51 -73.68
C LYS A 113 -15.66 13.84 -74.22
N ALA A 114 -16.81 14.30 -73.72
CA ALA A 114 -17.40 15.56 -74.15
C ALA A 114 -16.57 16.80 -73.75
N ALA A 115 -15.74 16.70 -72.72
CA ALA A 115 -14.83 17.77 -72.31
C ALA A 115 -13.62 17.93 -73.24
N PHE A 116 -13.28 16.91 -74.05
CA PHE A 116 -12.14 16.95 -74.95
C PHE A 116 -12.55 17.45 -76.34
N ARG A 117 -11.72 18.32 -76.92
CA ARG A 117 -11.83 18.75 -78.32
C ARG A 117 -10.53 18.43 -79.04
N HIS A 118 -10.59 17.54 -80.02
CA HIS A 118 -9.42 17.12 -80.77
C HIS A 118 -9.30 17.85 -82.10
N ASN A 119 -8.08 18.21 -82.46
CA ASN A 119 -7.72 18.63 -83.82
C ASN A 119 -6.62 17.70 -84.34
N PHE A 120 -6.98 16.43 -84.57
CA PHE A 120 -6.03 15.41 -85.02
C PHE A 120 -5.53 15.73 -86.43
N LYS A 121 -4.21 15.61 -86.65
CA LYS A 121 -3.66 15.51 -88.00
C LYS A 121 -3.99 14.12 -88.56
N TYR A 122 -4.30 14.02 -89.87
CA TYR A 122 -4.76 12.79 -90.52
C TYR A 122 -3.82 11.58 -90.33
N ASN A 123 -2.52 11.82 -90.09
CA ASN A 123 -1.49 10.78 -89.97
C ASN A 123 -1.40 10.11 -88.58
N ASP A 124 -1.91 10.73 -87.50
CA ASP A 124 -1.78 10.21 -86.13
C ASP A 124 -2.95 9.28 -85.74
N TYR A 125 -4.10 9.45 -86.40
CA TYR A 125 -5.33 8.71 -86.14
C TYR A 125 -5.21 7.18 -86.23
N PRO A 126 -4.48 6.59 -87.22
CA PRO A 126 -4.35 5.14 -87.33
C PRO A 126 -3.59 4.49 -86.17
N GLN A 127 -2.56 5.17 -85.65
CA GLN A 127 -1.75 4.66 -84.54
C GLN A 127 -2.53 4.70 -83.22
N ILE A 128 -3.22 5.82 -82.94
CA ILE A 128 -4.07 5.98 -81.77
C ILE A 128 -5.19 4.92 -81.77
N LYS A 129 -5.85 4.72 -82.92
CA LYS A 129 -6.89 3.70 -83.08
C LYS A 129 -6.38 2.29 -82.84
N LYS A 130 -5.16 1.96 -83.28
CA LYS A 130 -4.55 0.64 -83.07
C LYS A 130 -4.34 0.35 -81.57
N ILE A 131 -3.81 1.31 -80.81
CA ILE A 131 -3.56 1.18 -79.37
C ILE A 131 -4.89 1.08 -78.60
N ALA A 132 -5.84 1.99 -78.89
CA ALA A 132 -7.17 1.99 -78.28
C ALA A 132 -7.92 0.67 -78.51
N ARG A 133 -7.88 0.14 -79.74
CA ARG A 133 -8.52 -1.14 -80.09
C ARG A 133 -7.85 -2.33 -79.41
N ASN A 134 -6.51 -2.36 -79.34
CA ASN A 134 -5.78 -3.41 -78.64
C ASN A 134 -6.14 -3.44 -77.16
N ALA A 135 -6.15 -2.27 -76.51
CA ALA A 135 -6.56 -2.15 -75.12
C ALA A 135 -8.02 -2.59 -74.91
N ALA A 136 -8.96 -2.15 -75.74
CA ALA A 136 -10.37 -2.55 -75.67
C ALA A 136 -10.54 -4.07 -75.79
N LYS A 137 -9.84 -4.72 -76.72
CA LYS A 137 -9.87 -6.18 -76.90
C LYS A 137 -9.35 -6.94 -75.68
N VAL A 138 -8.22 -6.51 -75.11
CA VAL A 138 -7.62 -7.15 -73.92
C VAL A 138 -8.50 -6.93 -72.68
N LEU A 139 -9.07 -5.74 -72.53
CA LEU A 139 -10.01 -5.41 -71.44
C LEU A 139 -11.31 -6.19 -71.55
N ALA A 140 -11.88 -6.33 -72.76
CA ALA A 140 -13.08 -7.14 -73.00
C ALA A 140 -12.85 -8.62 -72.63
N LYS A 141 -11.73 -9.20 -73.08
CA LYS A 141 -11.34 -10.58 -72.74
C LYS A 141 -11.15 -10.78 -71.23
N SER A 142 -10.67 -9.74 -70.53
CA SER A 142 -10.47 -9.76 -69.08
C SER A 142 -11.74 -9.41 -68.30
N GLN A 143 -12.88 -9.24 -68.97
CA GLN A 143 -14.15 -8.77 -68.40
C GLN A 143 -14.03 -7.44 -67.63
N ALA A 144 -13.09 -6.59 -68.05
CA ALA A 144 -12.66 -5.39 -67.35
C ALA A 144 -13.28 -4.08 -67.87
N LEU A 145 -14.17 -4.16 -68.87
CA LEU A 145 -14.90 -3.02 -69.42
C LEU A 145 -16.17 -2.72 -68.59
N PRO A 146 -16.49 -1.44 -68.33
CA PRO A 146 -17.66 -1.05 -67.55
C PRO A 146 -18.95 -1.13 -68.38
N ALA A 147 -19.49 -2.33 -68.58
CA ALA A 147 -20.73 -2.59 -69.35
C ALA A 147 -20.71 -2.04 -70.80
N LEU A 148 -19.53 -1.88 -71.38
CA LEU A 148 -19.29 -1.44 -72.76
C LEU A 148 -18.87 -2.62 -73.64
N ASP A 149 -19.24 -2.60 -74.93
CA ASP A 149 -18.70 -3.50 -75.94
C ASP A 149 -17.35 -3.00 -76.49
N GLU A 150 -16.62 -3.87 -77.22
CA GLU A 150 -15.28 -3.54 -77.74
C GLU A 150 -15.30 -2.32 -78.68
N ALA A 151 -16.36 -2.18 -79.49
CA ALA A 151 -16.51 -1.09 -80.45
C ALA A 151 -16.71 0.26 -79.75
N THR A 152 -17.67 0.34 -78.83
CA THR A 152 -17.96 1.58 -78.09
C THR A 152 -16.79 1.96 -77.18
N ALA A 153 -16.13 0.98 -76.55
CA ALA A 153 -14.93 1.23 -75.75
C ALA A 153 -13.78 1.81 -76.60
N THR A 154 -13.58 1.29 -77.81
CA THR A 154 -12.55 1.81 -78.74
C THR A 154 -12.82 3.27 -79.09
N GLU A 155 -14.07 3.61 -79.45
CA GLU A 155 -14.46 4.99 -79.78
C GLU A 155 -14.34 5.95 -78.59
N LEU A 156 -14.66 5.47 -77.38
CA LEU A 156 -14.54 6.23 -76.15
C LEU A 156 -13.07 6.50 -75.80
N PHE A 157 -12.21 5.48 -75.89
CA PHE A 157 -10.77 5.62 -75.64
C PHE A 157 -10.11 6.57 -76.63
N MET A 158 -10.49 6.50 -77.91
CA MET A 158 -10.02 7.47 -78.91
C MET A 158 -10.49 8.89 -78.61
N GLY A 159 -11.75 9.03 -78.21
CA GLY A 159 -12.36 10.32 -77.83
C GLY A 159 -11.83 10.92 -76.53
N CYS A 160 -11.00 10.21 -75.76
CA CYS A 160 -10.38 10.72 -74.54
C CYS A 160 -8.85 10.82 -74.64
N TYR A 161 -8.28 10.69 -75.85
CA TYR A 161 -6.85 10.91 -76.08
C TYR A 161 -6.43 12.32 -75.59
N PRO A 162 -5.31 12.47 -74.86
CA PRO A 162 -4.21 11.50 -74.68
C PRO A 162 -4.23 10.65 -73.40
N LEU A 163 -5.37 10.47 -72.72
CA LEU A 163 -5.43 9.58 -71.55
C LEU A 163 -5.32 8.11 -71.98
N HIS A 164 -4.35 7.37 -71.41
CA HIS A 164 -4.23 5.94 -71.68
C HIS A 164 -5.52 5.20 -71.28
N PRO A 165 -5.98 4.16 -72.02
CA PRO A 165 -7.23 3.46 -71.70
C PRO A 165 -7.31 2.94 -70.25
N ILE A 166 -6.18 2.50 -69.68
CA ILE A 166 -6.12 2.09 -68.27
C ILE A 166 -6.28 3.30 -67.35
N SER A 167 -5.54 4.39 -67.59
CA SER A 167 -5.65 5.66 -66.86
C SER A 167 -7.10 6.17 -66.83
N LEU A 168 -7.76 6.13 -67.99
CA LEU A 168 -9.13 6.57 -68.16
C LEU A 168 -10.12 5.74 -67.34
N LEU A 169 -9.98 4.41 -67.31
CA LEU A 169 -10.82 3.54 -66.48
C LEU A 169 -10.51 3.65 -64.98
N LEU A 170 -9.27 4.01 -64.61
CA LEU A 170 -8.87 4.20 -63.22
C LEU A 170 -9.46 5.47 -62.62
N LEU A 171 -9.46 6.57 -63.37
CA LEU A 171 -9.76 7.91 -62.86
C LEU A 171 -11.13 8.01 -62.14
N PRO A 172 -12.28 7.61 -62.73
CA PRO A 172 -13.57 7.69 -62.03
C PRO A 172 -13.59 6.89 -60.73
N ARG A 173 -13.00 5.68 -60.74
CA ARG A 173 -12.99 4.77 -59.59
C ARG A 173 -12.03 5.25 -58.49
N LEU A 174 -10.90 5.83 -58.87
CA LEU A 174 -9.95 6.40 -57.93
C LEU A 174 -10.55 7.65 -57.26
N CYS A 175 -11.22 8.52 -58.02
CA CYS A 175 -11.86 9.71 -57.47
C CYS A 175 -12.98 9.35 -56.49
N GLN A 176 -13.74 8.27 -56.76
CA GLN A 176 -14.73 7.72 -55.81
C GLN A 176 -14.11 7.21 -54.50
N LYS A 177 -12.84 6.79 -54.52
CA LYS A 177 -12.13 6.24 -53.35
C LYS A 177 -11.38 7.29 -52.55
N VAL A 178 -10.79 8.28 -53.22
CA VAL A 178 -9.87 9.25 -52.60
C VAL A 178 -10.59 10.52 -52.14
N ALA A 179 -11.69 10.92 -52.79
CA ALA A 179 -12.35 12.20 -52.50
C ALA A 179 -13.81 12.27 -53.03
N GLN A 180 -14.36 13.48 -53.23
CA GLN A 180 -15.69 13.69 -53.77
C GLN A 180 -15.73 13.44 -55.29
N ASN A 181 -16.09 12.21 -55.68
CA ASN A 181 -16.39 11.71 -57.04
C ASN A 181 -15.98 12.65 -58.20
N GLU A 182 -16.90 13.50 -58.65
CA GLU A 182 -16.76 14.25 -59.90
C GLU A 182 -15.92 15.52 -59.77
N ARG A 183 -16.02 16.23 -58.63
CA ARG A 183 -15.27 17.47 -58.39
C ARG A 183 -13.77 17.20 -58.46
N THR A 184 -13.32 16.09 -57.91
CA THR A 184 -11.91 15.67 -57.93
C THR A 184 -11.45 15.31 -59.34
N LEU A 185 -12.29 14.63 -60.12
CA LEU A 185 -11.97 14.26 -61.50
C LEU A 185 -11.76 15.50 -62.39
N PHE A 186 -12.67 16.47 -62.32
CA PHE A 186 -12.54 17.72 -63.08
C PHE A 186 -11.43 18.62 -62.55
N SER A 187 -11.13 18.56 -61.25
CA SER A 187 -9.97 19.25 -60.68
C SER A 187 -8.66 18.70 -61.28
N TYR A 188 -8.53 17.39 -61.45
CA TYR A 188 -7.39 16.79 -62.15
C TYR A 188 -7.31 17.23 -63.62
N LEU A 189 -8.43 17.14 -64.35
CA LEU A 189 -8.49 17.54 -65.78
C LEU A 189 -8.18 19.04 -65.98
N GLY A 190 -8.52 19.89 -65.01
CA GLY A 190 -8.23 21.33 -65.03
C GLY A 190 -6.89 21.73 -64.40
N SER A 191 -6.18 20.81 -63.73
CA SER A 191 -5.01 21.17 -62.92
C SER A 191 -3.75 21.43 -63.77
N GLN A 192 -3.06 22.52 -63.44
CA GLN A 192 -1.73 22.90 -63.92
C GLN A 192 -0.61 22.53 -62.94
N GLU A 193 -0.94 21.88 -61.82
CA GLU A 193 0.03 21.39 -60.85
C GLU A 193 0.85 20.24 -61.43
N ARG A 194 1.95 19.89 -60.77
CA ARG A 194 2.84 18.81 -61.22
C ARG A 194 2.06 17.50 -61.39
N TYR A 195 2.20 16.87 -62.57
CA TYR A 195 1.44 15.67 -63.00
C TYR A 195 -0.09 15.87 -63.12
N GLY A 196 -0.59 17.11 -63.03
CA GLY A 196 -1.95 17.45 -63.43
C GLY A 196 -2.13 17.29 -64.93
N PHE A 197 -3.37 17.14 -65.40
CA PHE A 197 -3.62 16.85 -66.81
C PHE A 197 -3.03 17.92 -67.75
N GLN A 198 -3.11 19.21 -67.41
CA GLN A 198 -2.52 20.28 -68.25
C GLN A 198 -0.98 20.29 -68.22
N ASP A 199 -0.38 19.94 -67.07
CA ASP A 199 1.08 19.82 -66.92
C ASP A 199 1.64 18.62 -67.72
N SER A 200 0.99 17.46 -67.62
CA SER A 200 1.33 16.29 -68.43
C SER A 200 1.15 16.58 -69.92
N LEU A 201 0.05 17.20 -70.32
CA LEU A 201 -0.18 17.62 -71.71
C LEU A 201 0.94 18.51 -72.27
N ALA A 202 1.46 19.45 -71.49
CA ALA A 202 2.53 20.35 -71.91
C ALA A 202 3.88 19.62 -72.13
N LYS A 203 4.07 18.47 -71.49
CA LYS A 203 5.30 17.65 -71.53
C LYS A 203 5.20 16.47 -72.48
N LEU A 204 4.00 16.19 -73.01
CA LEU A 204 3.76 15.04 -73.87
C LEU A 204 4.47 15.19 -75.23
N SER A 205 5.15 14.13 -75.66
CA SER A 205 5.66 14.01 -77.02
C SER A 205 4.55 13.57 -77.99
N ASP A 206 4.79 13.76 -79.29
CA ASP A 206 3.85 13.33 -80.35
C ASP A 206 3.52 11.84 -80.21
N ASN A 207 2.22 11.50 -80.24
CA ASN A 207 1.67 10.14 -80.09
C ASN A 207 1.93 9.43 -78.74
N ALA A 208 2.37 10.16 -77.70
CA ALA A 208 2.43 9.63 -76.34
C ALA A 208 1.06 9.60 -75.65
N TRP A 209 0.99 8.92 -74.51
CA TRP A 209 -0.21 8.75 -73.69
C TRP A 209 0.11 9.04 -72.22
N ILE A 210 -0.84 9.61 -71.49
CA ILE A 210 -0.74 9.83 -70.04
C ILE A 210 -0.96 8.49 -69.33
N GLN A 211 0.08 8.00 -68.67
CA GLN A 211 0.10 6.65 -68.10
C GLN A 211 -0.46 6.59 -66.67
N PRO A 212 -0.86 5.41 -66.17
CA PRO A 212 -1.43 5.26 -64.82
C PRO A 212 -0.49 5.72 -63.69
N TRP A 213 0.82 5.63 -63.88
CA TRP A 213 1.79 6.05 -62.87
C TRP A 213 1.82 7.57 -62.67
N GLU A 214 1.49 8.37 -63.70
CA GLU A 214 1.38 9.84 -63.57
C GLU A 214 0.17 10.22 -62.72
N ILE A 215 -0.92 9.47 -62.86
CA ILE A 215 -2.10 9.61 -61.99
C ILE A 215 -1.70 9.35 -60.54
N TYR A 216 -0.93 8.28 -60.29
CA TYR A 216 -0.42 7.99 -58.95
C TYR A 216 0.36 9.18 -58.37
N GLU A 217 1.28 9.78 -59.13
CA GLU A 217 2.06 10.93 -58.68
C GLU A 217 1.21 12.18 -58.39
N TYR A 218 0.21 12.45 -59.23
CA TYR A 218 -0.70 13.58 -59.03
C TYR A 218 -1.44 13.48 -57.69
N PHE A 219 -2.03 12.32 -57.42
CA PHE A 219 -2.78 12.09 -56.17
C PHE A 219 -1.86 12.02 -54.95
N LEU A 220 -0.60 11.58 -55.11
CA LEU A 220 0.42 11.62 -54.05
C LEU A 220 0.72 13.04 -53.59
N LEU A 221 1.06 13.90 -54.55
CA LEU A 221 1.65 15.20 -54.29
C LEU A 221 0.58 16.24 -53.92
N ASN A 222 -0.59 16.15 -54.54
CA ASN A 222 -1.61 17.21 -54.46
C ASN A 222 -2.80 16.85 -53.56
N GLN A 223 -2.97 15.59 -53.12
CA GLN A 223 -4.12 15.14 -52.31
C GLN A 223 -3.78 14.26 -51.09
N SER A 224 -2.52 14.29 -50.60
CA SER A 224 -2.09 13.51 -49.43
C SER A 224 -2.92 13.74 -48.15
N ALA A 225 -3.47 14.95 -47.97
CA ALA A 225 -4.33 15.30 -46.83
C ALA A 225 -5.81 14.86 -46.98
N ALA A 226 -6.25 14.45 -48.17
CA ALA A 226 -7.66 14.16 -48.48
C ALA A 226 -8.06 12.69 -48.29
N ILE A 227 -7.09 11.79 -48.03
CA ILE A 227 -7.36 10.35 -47.86
C ILE A 227 -7.95 10.12 -46.46
N ALA A 228 -9.26 10.25 -46.34
CA ALA A 228 -10.00 10.00 -45.09
C ALA A 228 -10.12 8.51 -44.74
N ASP A 229 -9.94 7.60 -45.70
CA ASP A 229 -10.07 6.15 -45.51
C ASP A 229 -8.72 5.49 -45.14
N ILE A 230 -8.67 4.93 -43.94
CA ILE A 230 -7.50 4.26 -43.35
C ILE A 230 -7.01 3.10 -44.24
N PHE A 231 -7.91 2.35 -44.89
CA PHE A 231 -7.52 1.24 -45.76
C PHE A 231 -6.83 1.70 -47.04
N THR A 232 -7.28 2.82 -47.61
CA THR A 232 -6.69 3.42 -48.80
C THR A 232 -5.33 4.02 -48.47
N HIS A 233 -5.18 4.68 -47.30
CA HIS A 233 -3.90 5.16 -46.80
C HIS A 233 -2.90 4.00 -46.54
N HIS A 234 -3.35 2.89 -45.96
CA HIS A 234 -2.50 1.71 -45.74
C HIS A 234 -1.93 1.16 -47.06
N ARG A 235 -2.80 0.90 -48.05
CA ARG A 235 -2.37 0.41 -49.38
C ARG A 235 -1.43 1.37 -50.09
N TRP A 236 -1.61 2.66 -49.85
CA TRP A 236 -0.71 3.68 -50.36
C TRP A 236 0.68 3.57 -49.73
N MET A 237 0.74 3.45 -48.40
CA MET A 237 2.00 3.25 -47.67
C MET A 237 2.71 1.96 -48.09
N GLU A 238 1.98 0.87 -48.37
CA GLU A 238 2.56 -0.37 -48.93
C GLU A 238 3.38 -0.10 -50.20
N VAL A 239 2.87 0.77 -51.09
CA VAL A 239 3.53 1.17 -52.34
C VAL A 239 4.77 2.01 -52.05
N ILE A 240 4.69 3.00 -51.16
CA ILE A 240 5.83 3.83 -50.78
C ILE A 240 6.95 2.96 -50.20
N THR A 241 6.64 2.09 -49.24
CA THR A 241 7.62 1.18 -48.62
C THR A 241 8.16 0.16 -49.62
N ALA A 242 7.38 -0.25 -50.62
CA ALA A 242 7.88 -1.09 -51.71
C ALA A 242 8.81 -0.32 -52.69
N ILE A 243 8.57 0.98 -52.92
CA ILE A 243 9.45 1.86 -53.70
C ILE A 243 10.78 2.09 -52.96
N GLU A 244 10.73 2.37 -51.66
CA GLU A 244 11.95 2.53 -50.83
C GLU A 244 12.82 1.26 -50.86
N ARG A 245 12.20 0.07 -50.81
CA ARG A 245 12.90 -1.22 -50.93
C ARG A 245 13.51 -1.49 -52.30
N LEU A 246 12.97 -0.90 -53.36
CA LEU A 246 13.54 -1.03 -54.71
C LEU A 246 14.90 -0.33 -54.82
N GLY A 247 15.10 0.74 -54.04
CA GLY A 247 16.28 1.60 -54.02
C GLY A 247 16.25 2.66 -55.13
N ASP A 248 17.00 3.74 -54.94
CA ASP A 248 17.04 4.89 -55.87
C ASP A 248 17.62 4.55 -57.24
N ASP A 249 18.43 3.49 -57.34
CA ASP A 249 19.04 3.00 -58.59
C ASP A 249 18.12 2.06 -59.40
N ALA A 250 16.84 1.92 -59.02
CA ALA A 250 15.91 1.03 -59.71
C ALA A 250 15.55 1.57 -61.11
N PRO A 251 15.50 0.70 -62.16
CA PRO A 251 15.04 1.10 -63.48
C PRO A 251 13.65 1.74 -63.43
N GLU A 252 13.44 2.82 -64.20
CA GLU A 252 12.21 3.61 -64.17
C GLU A 252 10.96 2.76 -64.46
N ALA A 253 11.07 1.81 -65.40
CA ALA A 253 10.00 0.87 -65.73
C ALA A 253 9.52 0.05 -64.51
N GLN A 254 10.41 -0.33 -63.58
CA GLN A 254 10.04 -1.07 -62.36
C GLN A 254 9.23 -0.18 -61.40
N VAL A 255 9.67 1.08 -61.24
CA VAL A 255 9.01 2.06 -60.37
C VAL A 255 7.63 2.42 -60.92
N GLN A 256 7.52 2.71 -62.22
CA GLN A 256 6.26 3.01 -62.89
C GLN A 256 5.28 1.84 -62.80
N LEU A 257 5.76 0.60 -62.97
CA LEU A 257 4.92 -0.59 -62.89
C LEU A 257 4.43 -0.86 -61.47
N LEU A 258 5.29 -0.69 -60.46
CA LEU A 258 4.91 -0.82 -59.06
C LEU A 258 3.83 0.21 -58.67
N LYS A 259 3.98 1.47 -59.07
CA LYS A 259 2.97 2.53 -58.87
C LYS A 259 1.63 2.16 -59.51
N THR A 260 1.68 1.62 -60.73
CA THR A 260 0.48 1.17 -61.46
C THR A 260 -0.22 -0.01 -60.77
N ILE A 261 0.53 -1.02 -60.32
CA ILE A 261 0.00 -2.15 -59.56
C ILE A 261 -0.60 -1.67 -58.23
N GLY A 262 0.08 -0.76 -57.54
CA GLY A 262 -0.39 -0.12 -56.31
C GLY A 262 -1.73 0.58 -56.49
N LEU A 263 -1.86 1.41 -57.53
CA LEU A 263 -3.09 2.13 -57.84
C LEU A 263 -4.25 1.18 -58.18
N LEU A 264 -3.98 0.11 -58.94
CA LEU A 264 -4.94 -0.96 -59.19
C LEU A 264 -5.31 -1.74 -57.91
N ASN A 265 -4.36 -1.93 -56.98
CA ASN A 265 -4.63 -2.51 -55.67
C ASN A 265 -5.48 -1.57 -54.80
N ILE A 266 -5.31 -0.25 -54.85
CA ILE A 266 -6.10 0.73 -54.08
C ILE A 266 -7.58 0.68 -54.49
N ILE A 267 -7.87 0.71 -55.79
CA ILE A 267 -9.26 0.68 -56.30
C ILE A 267 -9.95 -0.65 -55.98
N GLY A 268 -9.20 -1.75 -55.99
CA GLY A 268 -9.72 -3.09 -55.75
C GLY A 268 -10.30 -3.76 -57.01
N SER A 269 -10.45 -5.08 -56.96
CA SER A 269 -10.87 -5.90 -58.09
C SER A 269 -12.38 -5.85 -58.31
N GLN A 270 -12.84 -4.90 -59.13
CA GLN A 270 -14.25 -4.76 -59.51
C GLN A 270 -14.45 -5.06 -61.00
N GLY A 271 -15.21 -6.12 -61.29
CA GLY A 271 -15.55 -6.56 -62.65
C GLY A 271 -14.31 -6.75 -63.52
N GLY A 272 -13.48 -7.76 -63.24
CA GLY A 272 -12.33 -8.14 -64.06
C GLY A 272 -11.13 -7.17 -64.09
N PHE A 273 -11.34 -5.89 -63.76
CA PHE A 273 -10.32 -4.85 -63.74
C PHE A 273 -9.47 -4.94 -62.46
N LYS A 274 -8.40 -5.70 -62.55
CA LYS A 274 -7.44 -6.01 -61.49
C LYS A 274 -6.02 -6.04 -62.08
N PRO A 275 -4.96 -5.98 -61.27
CA PRO A 275 -3.59 -6.07 -61.77
C PRO A 275 -3.26 -7.50 -62.18
N SER A 276 -3.86 -7.96 -63.27
CA SER A 276 -3.53 -9.23 -63.93
C SER A 276 -2.37 -9.03 -64.89
N LYS A 277 -1.69 -10.12 -65.27
CA LYS A 277 -0.62 -10.06 -66.28
C LYS A 277 -1.11 -9.37 -67.57
N ALA A 278 -2.33 -9.67 -68.01
CA ALA A 278 -2.88 -9.07 -69.24
C ALA A 278 -3.06 -7.54 -69.15
N ILE A 279 -3.52 -7.03 -68.01
CA ILE A 279 -3.79 -5.58 -67.81
C ILE A 279 -2.49 -4.82 -67.55
N VAL A 280 -1.59 -5.38 -66.74
CA VAL A 280 -0.31 -4.73 -66.40
C VAL A 280 0.57 -4.59 -67.64
N MET A 281 0.55 -5.56 -68.55
CA MET A 281 1.29 -5.51 -69.82
C MET A 281 0.79 -4.43 -70.78
N LEU A 282 -0.44 -3.91 -70.62
CA LEU A 282 -0.93 -2.78 -71.41
C LEU A 282 -0.37 -1.44 -70.93
N CYS A 283 0.18 -1.36 -69.71
CA CYS A 283 0.61 -0.09 -69.09
C CYS A 283 2.04 0.32 -69.48
N GLN A 284 2.69 -0.46 -70.35
CA GLN A 284 4.05 -0.23 -70.82
C GLN A 284 4.07 -0.33 -72.34
N ALA A 285 4.86 0.52 -73.00
CA ALA A 285 4.93 0.56 -74.46
C ALA A 285 5.57 -0.71 -75.05
N ASN A 286 6.49 -1.34 -74.32
CA ASN A 286 7.19 -2.55 -74.73
C ASN A 286 6.80 -3.76 -73.83
N PRO A 287 6.17 -4.81 -74.39
CA PRO A 287 5.80 -6.01 -73.64
C PRO A 287 6.99 -6.71 -72.95
N ASN A 288 8.17 -6.76 -73.58
CA ASN A 288 9.33 -7.46 -73.01
C ASN A 288 9.87 -6.74 -71.76
N GLU A 289 9.83 -5.41 -71.77
CA GLU A 289 10.27 -4.58 -70.65
C GLU A 289 9.33 -4.72 -69.44
N ALA A 290 8.01 -4.81 -69.70
CA ALA A 290 7.02 -5.08 -68.68
C ALA A 290 7.21 -6.46 -68.01
N GLU A 291 7.54 -7.50 -68.79
CA GLU A 291 7.77 -8.84 -68.25
C GLU A 291 9.07 -8.93 -67.42
N GLN A 292 10.13 -8.26 -67.86
CA GLN A 292 11.37 -8.14 -67.09
C GLN A 292 11.15 -7.38 -65.77
N ALA A 293 10.42 -6.27 -65.82
CA ALA A 293 10.08 -5.48 -64.64
C ALA A 293 9.23 -6.29 -63.63
N LEU A 294 8.20 -7.02 -64.09
CA LEU A 294 7.40 -7.91 -63.23
C LEU A 294 8.27 -8.96 -62.53
N THR A 295 9.16 -9.61 -63.28
CA THR A 295 10.04 -10.66 -62.75
C THR A 295 11.00 -10.09 -61.70
N ALA A 296 11.57 -8.90 -61.96
CA ALA A 296 12.45 -8.21 -61.02
C ALA A 296 11.73 -7.80 -59.72
N LEU A 297 10.53 -7.23 -59.83
CA LEU A 297 9.70 -6.83 -58.68
C LEU A 297 9.30 -8.03 -57.81
N GLN A 298 9.00 -9.18 -58.42
CA GLN A 298 8.72 -10.42 -57.70
C GLN A 298 9.97 -10.96 -57.00
N LYS A 299 11.14 -10.95 -57.67
CA LYS A 299 12.39 -11.44 -57.10
C LYS A 299 12.84 -10.61 -55.89
N LYS A 300 12.57 -9.30 -55.89
CA LYS A 300 12.82 -8.39 -54.75
C LYS A 300 11.69 -8.39 -53.71
N SER A 301 10.70 -9.28 -53.82
CA SER A 301 9.54 -9.35 -52.90
C SER A 301 8.76 -8.04 -52.74
N CYS A 302 8.79 -7.17 -53.76
CA CYS A 302 8.02 -5.93 -53.77
C CYS A 302 6.56 -6.18 -54.17
N ILE A 303 6.33 -7.21 -54.99
CA ILE A 303 5.01 -7.70 -55.38
C ILE A 303 4.91 -9.22 -55.23
N HIS A 304 3.72 -9.73 -54.90
CA HIS A 304 3.39 -11.14 -54.86
C HIS A 304 2.27 -11.47 -55.85
N TYR A 305 2.36 -12.62 -56.54
CA TYR A 305 1.31 -13.08 -57.45
C TYR A 305 0.40 -14.09 -56.76
N ARG A 306 -0.85 -13.69 -56.51
CA ARG A 306 -1.86 -14.56 -55.89
C ARG A 306 -2.46 -15.49 -56.93
N LYS A 307 -2.09 -16.79 -56.88
CA LYS A 307 -2.53 -17.81 -57.85
C LYS A 307 -4.06 -17.97 -57.90
N PHE A 308 -4.74 -17.89 -56.75
CA PHE A 308 -6.20 -18.07 -56.65
C PHE A 308 -6.98 -16.96 -57.38
N ASN A 309 -6.52 -15.71 -57.28
CA ASN A 309 -7.21 -14.56 -57.86
C ASN A 309 -6.57 -14.05 -59.17
N HIS A 310 -5.50 -14.67 -59.65
CA HIS A 310 -4.74 -14.26 -60.83
C HIS A 310 -4.39 -12.75 -60.84
N GLU A 311 -3.88 -12.23 -59.72
CA GLU A 311 -3.55 -10.81 -59.55
C GLU A 311 -2.20 -10.60 -58.85
N TYR A 312 -1.53 -9.51 -59.20
CA TYR A 312 -0.35 -9.00 -58.51
C TYR A 312 -0.75 -8.08 -57.36
N ARG A 313 -0.15 -8.27 -56.19
CA ARG A 313 -0.35 -7.44 -55.00
C ARG A 313 0.97 -6.86 -54.55
N VAL A 314 1.00 -5.58 -54.19
CA VAL A 314 2.12 -5.01 -53.45
C VAL A 314 2.21 -5.70 -52.08
N TRP A 315 3.42 -6.01 -51.63
CA TRP A 315 3.65 -6.85 -50.44
C TRP A 315 4.42 -6.07 -49.37
N GLN A 316 3.83 -5.91 -48.18
CA GLN A 316 4.45 -5.23 -47.03
C GLN A 316 4.91 -6.18 -45.90
N GLY A 317 4.42 -7.43 -45.84
CA GLY A 317 5.04 -8.48 -45.03
C GLY A 317 4.21 -9.15 -43.91
N THR A 318 2.89 -9.02 -43.82
CA THR A 318 2.11 -9.66 -42.72
C THR A 318 0.86 -10.42 -43.21
N ASP A 319 0.61 -11.60 -42.63
CA ASP A 319 -0.57 -12.44 -42.87
C ASP A 319 -1.56 -12.46 -41.67
N PHE A 320 -1.27 -11.73 -40.58
CA PHE A 320 -2.09 -11.71 -39.37
C PHE A 320 -3.28 -10.73 -39.48
N ASP A 321 -4.51 -11.24 -39.35
CA ASP A 321 -5.74 -10.43 -39.33
C ASP A 321 -6.15 -10.07 -37.89
N LEU A 322 -5.68 -8.90 -37.44
CA LEU A 322 -5.99 -8.36 -36.11
C LEU A 322 -7.50 -8.16 -35.89
N ASN A 323 -8.26 -7.84 -36.94
CA ASN A 323 -9.71 -7.59 -36.80
C ASN A 323 -10.48 -8.88 -36.55
N ALA A 324 -10.07 -9.99 -37.19
CA ALA A 324 -10.65 -11.30 -36.94
C ALA A 324 -10.38 -11.75 -35.49
N ALA A 325 -9.13 -11.64 -35.03
CA ALA A 325 -8.73 -11.99 -33.66
C ALA A 325 -9.48 -11.15 -32.61
N LEU A 326 -9.60 -9.83 -32.83
CA LEU A 326 -10.33 -8.93 -31.94
C LEU A 326 -11.81 -9.32 -31.80
N ARG A 327 -12.49 -9.63 -32.91
CA ARG A 327 -13.90 -10.03 -32.90
C ARG A 327 -14.11 -11.34 -32.14
N GLU A 328 -13.19 -12.28 -32.26
CA GLU A 328 -13.24 -13.55 -31.54
C GLU A 328 -13.18 -13.32 -30.02
N GLU A 329 -12.23 -12.49 -29.55
CA GLU A 329 -12.10 -12.15 -28.13
C GLU A 329 -13.30 -11.36 -27.59
N ILE A 330 -13.83 -10.39 -28.36
CA ILE A 330 -15.03 -9.62 -27.96
C ILE A 330 -16.22 -10.55 -27.73
N ASN A 331 -16.44 -11.54 -28.61
CA ASN A 331 -17.55 -12.49 -28.47
C ASN A 331 -17.44 -13.36 -27.20
N GLN A 332 -16.22 -13.66 -26.75
CA GLN A 332 -15.99 -14.40 -25.50
C GLN A 332 -16.26 -13.55 -24.24
N LEU A 333 -16.32 -12.22 -24.36
CA LEU A 333 -16.46 -11.26 -23.26
C LEU A 333 -17.90 -10.78 -23.00
N ALA A 334 -18.90 -11.44 -23.58
CA ALA A 334 -20.30 -11.02 -23.52
C ALA A 334 -20.90 -10.90 -22.09
N HIS A 335 -20.33 -11.56 -21.08
CA HIS A 335 -20.81 -11.57 -19.69
C HIS A 335 -19.84 -10.93 -18.68
N LEU A 336 -19.07 -9.95 -19.12
CA LEU A 336 -18.05 -9.31 -18.28
C LEU A 336 -18.65 -8.45 -17.15
N GLU A 337 -18.20 -8.67 -15.92
CA GLU A 337 -18.51 -7.84 -14.74
C GLU A 337 -17.78 -6.48 -14.83
N LEU A 338 -18.43 -5.49 -15.44
CA LEU A 338 -17.83 -4.21 -15.78
C LEU A 338 -17.26 -3.45 -14.57
N ALA A 339 -18.01 -3.37 -13.47
CA ALA A 339 -17.60 -2.64 -12.27
C ALA A 339 -16.34 -3.25 -11.64
N LEU A 340 -16.26 -4.58 -11.59
CA LEU A 340 -15.12 -5.29 -11.03
C LEU A 340 -13.85 -5.05 -11.86
N MET A 341 -13.94 -5.22 -13.19
CA MET A 341 -12.80 -5.01 -14.10
C MET A 341 -12.27 -3.57 -14.07
N LEU A 342 -13.17 -2.58 -14.00
CA LEU A 342 -12.78 -1.18 -13.85
C LEU A 342 -12.08 -0.93 -12.50
N ASN A 343 -12.57 -1.51 -11.40
CA ASN A 343 -11.96 -1.34 -10.09
C ASN A 343 -10.59 -2.01 -9.96
N GLU A 344 -10.36 -3.14 -10.64
CA GLU A 344 -9.05 -3.81 -10.69
C GLU A 344 -8.02 -2.97 -11.45
N ARG A 345 -8.42 -2.36 -12.57
CA ARG A 345 -7.55 -1.52 -13.41
C ARG A 345 -7.33 -0.11 -12.85
N GLN A 346 -8.22 0.39 -11.99
CA GLN A 346 -8.22 1.74 -11.42
C GLN A 346 -7.97 2.86 -12.45
N PRO A 347 -8.79 2.95 -13.51
CA PRO A 347 -8.53 3.85 -14.64
C PRO A 347 -8.74 5.34 -14.32
N LEU A 348 -9.49 5.66 -13.26
CA LEU A 348 -9.69 7.05 -12.81
C LEU A 348 -8.74 7.41 -11.65
N PRO A 349 -7.97 8.49 -11.76
CA PRO A 349 -7.14 8.95 -10.65
C PRO A 349 -7.98 9.58 -9.53
N PRO A 350 -7.43 9.72 -8.31
CA PRO A 350 -8.12 10.37 -7.21
C PRO A 350 -8.56 11.80 -7.55
N ILE A 351 -9.80 12.15 -7.20
CA ILE A 351 -10.40 13.45 -7.55
C ILE A 351 -10.15 14.43 -6.41
N VAL A 352 -9.25 15.38 -6.63
CA VAL A 352 -8.85 16.37 -5.63
C VAL A 352 -9.93 17.42 -5.40
N ALA A 353 -10.26 17.69 -4.14
CA ALA A 353 -11.06 18.83 -3.74
C ALA A 353 -10.15 20.05 -3.57
N ARG A 354 -10.02 20.84 -4.65
CA ARG A 354 -8.95 21.83 -4.79
C ARG A 354 -9.00 22.95 -3.75
N ARG A 355 -10.18 23.54 -3.52
CA ARG A 355 -10.31 24.72 -2.64
C ARG A 355 -9.90 24.41 -1.20
N VAL A 356 -10.49 23.37 -0.60
CA VAL A 356 -10.17 22.96 0.78
C VAL A 356 -8.71 22.48 0.92
N THR A 357 -8.15 21.87 -0.13
CA THR A 357 -6.73 21.48 -0.16
C THR A 357 -5.81 22.70 -0.05
N ILE A 358 -6.10 23.76 -0.80
CA ILE A 358 -5.32 25.01 -0.78
C ILE A 358 -5.52 25.75 0.55
N GLU A 359 -6.76 25.84 1.05
CA GLU A 359 -7.10 26.52 2.30
C GLU A 359 -6.43 25.87 3.52
N THR A 360 -6.49 24.54 3.61
CA THR A 360 -5.95 23.78 4.76
C THR A 360 -4.48 23.38 4.59
N GLY A 361 -3.97 23.34 3.36
CA GLY A 361 -2.65 22.79 3.02
C GLY A 361 -2.57 21.27 3.07
N THR A 362 -3.67 20.56 3.35
CA THR A 362 -3.74 19.09 3.34
C THR A 362 -4.34 18.60 2.03
N LEU A 363 -3.67 17.70 1.32
CA LEU A 363 -4.21 17.08 0.11
C LEU A 363 -5.46 16.26 0.43
N ARG A 364 -6.62 16.76 -0.01
CA ARG A 364 -7.94 16.15 0.16
C ARG A 364 -8.50 15.72 -1.18
N TYR A 365 -8.87 14.45 -1.27
CA TYR A 365 -9.37 13.85 -2.51
C TYR A 365 -10.44 12.80 -2.19
N PHE A 366 -11.22 12.47 -3.21
CA PHE A 366 -12.11 11.32 -3.23
C PHE A 366 -11.51 10.21 -4.08
N MET A 367 -11.60 8.97 -3.62
CA MET A 367 -11.27 7.81 -4.44
C MET A 367 -12.47 7.39 -5.29
N PRO A 368 -12.35 7.37 -6.63
CA PRO A 368 -13.41 6.87 -7.50
C PRO A 368 -13.46 5.33 -7.43
N TYR A 369 -14.67 4.80 -7.33
CA TYR A 369 -14.97 3.37 -7.46
C TYR A 369 -16.20 3.18 -8.34
N PHE A 370 -16.26 2.08 -9.07
CA PHE A 370 -17.41 1.69 -9.86
C PHE A 370 -18.21 0.63 -9.10
N ILE A 371 -19.53 0.72 -9.14
CA ILE A 371 -20.42 -0.24 -8.50
C ILE A 371 -21.59 -0.57 -9.42
N ASP A 372 -22.19 -1.72 -9.15
CA ASP A 372 -23.42 -2.24 -9.73
C ASP A 372 -24.32 -2.73 -8.57
N ALA A 373 -25.39 -3.45 -8.89
CA ALA A 373 -26.36 -3.95 -7.90
C ALA A 373 -25.76 -4.88 -6.84
N THR A 374 -24.68 -5.62 -7.14
CA THR A 374 -24.14 -6.70 -6.28
C THR A 374 -22.83 -6.31 -5.60
N SER A 375 -22.02 -5.46 -6.23
CA SER A 375 -20.64 -5.14 -5.85
C SER A 375 -20.49 -4.18 -4.67
N LEU A 376 -21.52 -3.43 -4.26
CA LEU A 376 -21.42 -2.51 -3.10
C LEU A 376 -20.95 -3.24 -1.83
N SER A 377 -21.41 -4.47 -1.63
CA SER A 377 -21.06 -5.29 -0.46
C SER A 377 -19.56 -5.66 -0.41
N LEU A 378 -18.89 -5.67 -1.55
CA LEU A 378 -17.46 -5.99 -1.68
C LEU A 378 -16.56 -4.81 -1.28
N LEU A 379 -17.07 -3.57 -1.38
CA LEU A 379 -16.30 -2.35 -1.10
C LEU A 379 -16.28 -2.00 0.40
N LYS A 380 -15.39 -2.64 1.16
CA LYS A 380 -15.14 -2.27 2.57
C LYS A 380 -14.60 -0.84 2.68
N SER A 381 -15.28 0.00 3.48
CA SER A 381 -14.78 1.33 3.83
C SER A 381 -13.69 1.22 4.90
N ASP A 382 -12.58 1.94 4.72
CA ASP A 382 -11.53 2.11 5.73
C ASP A 382 -11.93 3.10 6.85
N GLY A 383 -13.08 3.78 6.67
CA GLY A 383 -13.58 4.83 7.55
C GLY A 383 -12.71 6.09 7.62
N LYS A 384 -11.72 6.22 6.72
CA LYS A 384 -10.74 7.32 6.69
C LYS A 384 -10.81 8.09 5.38
N THR A 385 -11.03 7.42 4.27
CA THR A 385 -10.89 7.96 2.91
C THR A 385 -12.25 8.23 2.27
N PRO A 386 -12.55 9.47 1.84
CA PRO A 386 -13.76 9.77 1.09
C PRO A 386 -13.78 9.09 -0.28
N ARG A 387 -14.95 8.66 -0.74
CA ARG A 387 -15.12 7.90 -2.00
C ARG A 387 -16.20 8.53 -2.88
N ILE A 388 -16.05 8.38 -4.20
CA ILE A 388 -17.12 8.62 -5.17
C ILE A 388 -17.45 7.27 -5.80
N LEU A 389 -18.70 6.82 -5.65
CA LEU A 389 -19.19 5.54 -6.13
C LEU A 389 -20.04 5.78 -7.39
N PHE A 390 -19.53 5.40 -8.56
CA PHE A 390 -20.25 5.46 -9.82
C PHE A 390 -21.09 4.20 -9.99
N TYR A 391 -22.41 4.33 -9.87
CA TYR A 391 -23.37 3.26 -10.08
C TYR A 391 -23.71 3.11 -11.56
N LEU A 392 -23.21 2.02 -12.13
CA LEU A 392 -23.31 1.63 -13.53
C LEU A 392 -24.64 0.92 -13.77
N ALA A 393 -25.68 1.66 -14.16
CA ALA A 393 -27.03 1.10 -14.38
C ALA A 393 -27.18 0.55 -15.80
N GLU A 394 -27.51 -0.74 -15.94
CA GLU A 394 -27.74 -1.41 -17.23
C GLU A 394 -29.22 -1.45 -17.62
N SER A 395 -30.09 -1.50 -16.62
CA SER A 395 -31.52 -1.70 -16.78
C SER A 395 -32.35 -0.69 -15.99
N GLN A 396 -33.65 -0.60 -16.31
CA GLN A 396 -34.57 0.22 -15.52
C GLN A 396 -34.82 -0.37 -14.12
N GLU A 397 -34.64 -1.68 -13.96
CA GLU A 397 -34.71 -2.37 -12.66
C GLU A 397 -33.54 -1.94 -11.74
N ASP A 398 -32.36 -1.70 -12.30
CA ASP A 398 -31.20 -1.18 -11.55
C ASP A 398 -31.48 0.17 -10.89
N LYS A 399 -32.35 0.99 -11.49
CA LYS A 399 -32.78 2.27 -10.88
C LYS A 399 -33.57 2.04 -9.59
N THR A 400 -34.45 1.04 -9.56
CA THR A 400 -35.19 0.71 -8.33
C THR A 400 -34.26 0.16 -7.24
N VAL A 401 -33.33 -0.73 -7.62
CA VAL A 401 -32.30 -1.25 -6.71
C VAL A 401 -31.42 -0.12 -6.16
N PHE A 402 -31.06 0.84 -7.01
CA PHE A 402 -30.30 2.02 -6.63
C PHE A 402 -31.00 2.82 -5.53
N GLU A 403 -32.28 3.16 -5.73
CA GLU A 403 -33.05 3.99 -4.81
C GLU A 403 -33.34 3.28 -3.48
N GLU A 404 -33.69 1.99 -3.52
CA GLU A 404 -34.14 1.23 -2.34
C GLU A 404 -33.01 0.58 -1.55
N GLN A 405 -31.95 0.11 -2.22
CA GLN A 405 -30.94 -0.75 -1.59
C GLN A 405 -29.55 -0.13 -1.51
N ILE A 406 -29.13 0.62 -2.55
CA ILE A 406 -27.77 1.15 -2.64
C ILE A 406 -27.65 2.50 -1.94
N LYS A 407 -28.48 3.46 -2.35
CA LYS A 407 -28.49 4.83 -1.82
C LYS A 407 -28.55 4.86 -0.28
N PRO A 408 -29.48 4.13 0.39
CA PRO A 408 -29.60 4.19 1.86
C PRO A 408 -28.42 3.59 2.64
N LYS A 409 -27.62 2.69 2.04
CA LYS A 409 -26.52 1.99 2.70
C LYS A 409 -25.22 2.79 2.74
N THR A 410 -25.21 4.01 2.21
CA THR A 410 -23.97 4.79 2.08
C THR A 410 -23.60 5.61 3.30
N SER A 411 -22.29 5.75 3.52
CA SER A 411 -21.76 6.51 4.65
C SER A 411 -21.65 8.00 4.33
N LYS A 412 -21.36 8.81 5.35
CA LYS A 412 -21.08 10.25 5.17
C LYS A 412 -19.82 10.54 4.33
N LEU A 413 -18.97 9.53 4.12
CA LEU A 413 -17.75 9.62 3.32
C LEU A 413 -17.98 9.31 1.84
N ASP A 414 -19.17 8.82 1.49
CA ASP A 414 -19.48 8.36 0.15
C ASP A 414 -20.36 9.38 -0.58
N ILE A 415 -19.94 9.74 -1.79
CA ILE A 415 -20.78 10.39 -2.79
C ILE A 415 -21.18 9.30 -3.78
N ILE A 416 -22.46 9.20 -4.10
CA ILE A 416 -22.92 8.26 -5.12
C ILE A 416 -23.30 9.02 -6.38
N VAL A 417 -22.97 8.47 -7.53
CA VAL A 417 -23.32 8.99 -8.85
C VAL A 417 -24.11 7.92 -9.58
N PHE A 418 -25.34 8.23 -9.96
CA PHE A 418 -26.14 7.38 -10.83
C PHE A 418 -25.79 7.72 -12.28
N THR A 419 -25.30 6.74 -13.04
CA THR A 419 -24.91 6.90 -14.45
C THR A 419 -25.82 6.06 -15.35
N GLU A 420 -26.49 6.72 -16.30
CA GLU A 420 -27.30 6.09 -17.34
C GLU A 420 -26.48 5.89 -18.64
N ASN A 421 -26.97 5.04 -19.54
CA ASN A 421 -26.39 4.81 -20.88
C ASN A 421 -24.93 4.32 -20.88
N ILE A 422 -24.63 3.31 -20.06
CA ILE A 422 -23.26 2.79 -19.91
C ILE A 422 -22.81 1.86 -21.05
N ASP A 423 -23.66 1.54 -22.03
CA ASP A 423 -23.33 0.64 -23.13
C ASP A 423 -22.09 1.11 -23.91
N LEU A 424 -22.00 2.42 -24.17
CA LEU A 424 -20.86 3.02 -24.84
C LEU A 424 -19.55 2.93 -24.03
N LEU A 425 -19.65 2.90 -22.69
CA LEU A 425 -18.49 2.66 -21.82
C LEU A 425 -18.14 1.18 -21.82
N ARG A 426 -19.14 0.29 -21.75
CA ARG A 426 -18.94 -1.16 -21.82
C ARG A 426 -18.19 -1.54 -23.09
N ASP A 427 -18.64 -1.06 -24.25
CA ASP A 427 -18.01 -1.38 -25.54
C ASP A 427 -16.54 -0.96 -25.57
N ALA A 428 -16.23 0.26 -25.09
CA ALA A 428 -14.86 0.76 -25.03
C ALA A 428 -13.98 -0.07 -24.08
N VAL A 429 -14.51 -0.48 -22.93
CA VAL A 429 -13.79 -1.32 -21.95
C VAL A 429 -13.59 -2.73 -22.50
N ILE A 430 -14.60 -3.33 -23.13
CA ILE A 430 -14.52 -4.65 -23.75
C ILE A 430 -13.47 -4.65 -24.86
N GLU A 431 -13.42 -3.61 -25.70
CA GLU A 431 -12.43 -3.52 -26.77
C GLU A 431 -10.99 -3.51 -26.21
N VAL A 432 -10.72 -2.71 -25.18
CA VAL A 432 -9.39 -2.68 -24.54
C VAL A 432 -9.04 -4.04 -23.94
N ILE A 433 -9.97 -4.68 -23.23
CA ILE A 433 -9.74 -6.00 -22.62
C ILE A 433 -9.52 -7.07 -23.69
N ALA A 434 -10.30 -7.04 -24.77
CA ALA A 434 -10.15 -7.95 -25.89
C ALA A 434 -8.77 -7.81 -26.56
N LEU A 435 -8.30 -6.57 -26.79
CA LEU A 435 -6.96 -6.33 -27.33
C LEU A 435 -5.86 -6.85 -26.39
N LEU A 436 -5.98 -6.63 -25.08
CA LEU A 436 -5.03 -7.18 -24.10
C LEU A 436 -5.01 -8.72 -24.13
N LYS A 437 -6.16 -9.37 -24.32
CA LYS A 437 -6.24 -10.82 -24.51
C LYS A 437 -5.64 -11.29 -25.83
N VAL A 438 -5.85 -10.55 -26.92
CA VAL A 438 -5.23 -10.84 -28.23
C VAL A 438 -3.70 -10.90 -28.09
N GLN A 439 -3.08 -9.98 -27.36
CA GLN A 439 -1.64 -10.03 -27.11
C GLN A 439 -1.19 -11.26 -26.31
N GLN A 440 -2.04 -11.76 -25.41
CA GLN A 440 -1.73 -12.94 -24.59
C GLN A 440 -1.94 -14.26 -25.36
N HIS A 441 -2.95 -14.34 -26.22
CA HIS A 441 -3.34 -15.56 -26.92
C HIS A 441 -2.61 -15.78 -28.26
N TYR A 442 -2.24 -14.72 -28.99
CA TYR A 442 -1.66 -14.83 -30.33
C TYR A 442 -0.15 -14.54 -30.33
N GLN A 443 0.66 -15.59 -30.21
CA GLN A 443 2.13 -15.48 -30.13
C GLN A 443 2.78 -14.90 -31.41
N ILE A 444 2.10 -15.01 -32.56
CA ILE A 444 2.54 -14.48 -33.86
C ILE A 444 2.73 -12.96 -33.85
N LEU A 445 2.05 -12.24 -32.96
CA LEU A 445 2.23 -10.79 -32.76
C LEU A 445 3.62 -10.42 -32.25
N ASN A 446 4.35 -11.36 -31.63
CA ASN A 446 5.73 -11.12 -31.18
C ASN A 446 6.76 -11.46 -32.26
N GLU A 447 6.35 -12.19 -33.30
CA GLU A 447 7.21 -12.62 -34.42
C GLU A 447 7.13 -11.66 -35.60
N ASP A 448 6.02 -10.92 -35.70
CA ASP A 448 5.74 -9.98 -36.77
C ASP A 448 5.76 -8.51 -36.27
N PRO A 449 6.83 -7.73 -36.56
CA PRO A 449 6.98 -6.37 -36.05
C PRO A 449 5.95 -5.38 -36.64
N VAL A 450 5.38 -5.68 -37.81
CA VAL A 450 4.38 -4.81 -38.44
C VAL A 450 3.01 -5.07 -37.80
N ALA A 451 2.63 -6.33 -37.58
CA ALA A 451 1.42 -6.67 -36.83
C ALA A 451 1.50 -6.18 -35.38
N GLN A 452 2.68 -6.22 -34.75
CA GLN A 452 2.90 -5.67 -33.41
C GLN A 452 2.65 -4.16 -33.36
N ARG A 453 3.12 -3.43 -34.38
CA ARG A 453 2.92 -1.97 -34.47
C ARG A 453 1.44 -1.62 -34.67
N GLU A 454 0.75 -2.33 -35.56
CA GLU A 454 -0.69 -2.16 -35.77
C GLU A 454 -1.50 -2.45 -34.50
N TYR A 455 -1.16 -3.53 -33.78
CA TYR A 455 -1.73 -3.85 -32.48
C TYR A 455 -1.52 -2.72 -31.47
N GLN A 456 -0.30 -2.20 -31.34
CA GLN A 456 0.02 -1.12 -30.42
C GLN A 456 -0.77 0.16 -30.72
N ASP A 457 -0.84 0.54 -32.00
CA ASP A 457 -1.62 1.70 -32.44
C ASP A 457 -3.12 1.52 -32.11
N ARG A 458 -3.65 0.30 -32.31
CA ARG A 458 -5.06 0.00 -31.99
C ARG A 458 -5.34 0.02 -30.49
N LEU A 459 -4.46 -0.58 -29.69
CA LEU A 459 -4.58 -0.56 -28.23
C LEU A 459 -4.53 0.87 -27.70
N GLN A 460 -3.58 1.68 -28.17
CA GLN A 460 -3.47 3.08 -27.74
C GLN A 460 -4.74 3.88 -28.08
N ALA A 461 -5.31 3.68 -29.27
CA ALA A 461 -6.56 4.32 -29.66
C ALA A 461 -7.74 3.89 -28.76
N ALA A 462 -7.86 2.59 -28.47
CA ALA A 462 -8.90 2.05 -27.60
C ALA A 462 -8.77 2.54 -26.15
N GLU A 463 -7.55 2.56 -25.58
CA GLU A 463 -7.28 3.10 -24.25
C GLU A 463 -7.61 4.59 -24.15
N LEU A 464 -7.29 5.37 -25.19
CA LEU A 464 -7.64 6.78 -25.25
C LEU A 464 -9.16 6.97 -25.27
N HIS A 465 -9.88 6.15 -26.04
CA HIS A 465 -11.34 6.18 -26.10
C HIS A 465 -11.99 5.83 -24.76
N GLU A 466 -11.55 4.75 -24.12
CA GLU A 466 -11.97 4.37 -22.76
C GLU A 466 -11.73 5.52 -21.77
N GLN A 467 -10.52 6.11 -21.77
CA GLN A 467 -10.18 7.22 -20.89
C GLN A 467 -11.06 8.45 -21.13
N GLN A 468 -11.40 8.76 -22.39
CA GLN A 468 -12.30 9.87 -22.71
C GLN A 468 -13.71 9.63 -22.14
N ARG A 469 -14.23 8.40 -22.27
CA ARG A 469 -15.53 8.01 -21.68
C ARG A 469 -15.52 8.14 -20.16
N LEU A 470 -14.49 7.61 -19.50
CA LEU A 470 -14.37 7.69 -18.04
C LEU A 470 -14.16 9.13 -17.55
N LYS A 471 -13.38 9.95 -18.26
CA LYS A 471 -13.21 11.38 -17.94
C LYS A 471 -14.53 12.14 -18.06
N SER A 472 -15.41 11.77 -18.99
CA SER A 472 -16.70 12.44 -19.18
C SER A 472 -17.55 12.46 -17.90
N PHE A 473 -17.45 11.44 -17.03
CA PHE A 473 -18.13 11.42 -15.73
C PHE A 473 -17.83 12.64 -14.85
N ILE A 474 -16.64 13.22 -15.00
CA ILE A 474 -16.19 14.42 -14.26
C ILE A 474 -16.28 15.69 -15.12
N GLU A 475 -16.15 15.58 -16.44
CA GLU A 475 -16.16 16.74 -17.34
C GLU A 475 -17.57 17.25 -17.67
N THR A 476 -18.51 16.33 -17.82
CA THR A 476 -19.94 16.60 -18.06
C THR A 476 -20.80 16.07 -16.91
N PRO A 477 -20.58 16.52 -15.67
CA PRO A 477 -21.23 15.94 -14.50
C PRO A 477 -22.74 16.20 -14.42
N HIS A 478 -23.26 17.13 -15.23
CA HIS A 478 -24.69 17.44 -15.34
C HIS A 478 -25.50 16.32 -16.02
N LEU A 479 -24.83 15.42 -16.75
CA LEU A 479 -25.45 14.24 -17.37
C LEU A 479 -25.69 13.11 -16.37
N HIS A 480 -25.25 13.28 -15.11
CA HIS A 480 -25.33 12.26 -14.07
C HIS A 480 -26.05 12.81 -12.83
N GLN A 481 -26.68 11.93 -12.06
CA GLN A 481 -27.34 12.33 -10.82
C GLN A 481 -26.44 12.04 -9.63
N TRP A 482 -26.06 13.10 -8.92
CA TRP A 482 -25.15 13.02 -7.80
C TRP A 482 -25.90 13.07 -6.47
N TYR A 483 -25.46 12.27 -5.50
CA TYR A 483 -26.09 12.18 -4.18
C TYR A 483 -25.04 12.17 -3.07
N TRP A 484 -25.33 12.86 -1.98
CA TRP A 484 -24.56 12.78 -0.74
C TRP A 484 -25.52 12.74 0.45
N GLN A 485 -25.35 11.76 1.35
CA GLN A 485 -26.27 11.54 2.49
C GLN A 485 -27.75 11.43 2.08
N ASN A 486 -28.03 10.69 1.00
CA ASN A 486 -29.35 10.54 0.38
C ASN A 486 -29.98 11.82 -0.21
N GLN A 487 -29.27 12.97 -0.15
CA GLN A 487 -29.74 14.23 -0.73
C GLN A 487 -29.16 14.42 -2.14
N PRO A 488 -29.97 14.83 -3.14
CA PRO A 488 -29.48 15.12 -4.48
C PRO A 488 -28.60 16.38 -4.49
N LEU A 489 -27.55 16.37 -5.31
CA LEU A 489 -26.65 17.50 -5.55
C LEU A 489 -26.91 18.05 -6.97
N SER A 490 -27.38 19.28 -7.08
CA SER A 490 -27.68 19.93 -8.37
C SER A 490 -26.40 20.44 -9.05
N ILE A 491 -25.64 19.53 -9.67
CA ILE A 491 -24.37 19.86 -10.32
C ILE A 491 -24.60 20.28 -11.78
N VAL A 492 -24.26 21.53 -12.10
CA VAL A 492 -24.52 22.13 -13.44
C VAL A 492 -23.31 21.98 -14.37
N ASN A 493 -22.09 22.01 -13.83
CA ASN A 493 -20.86 21.91 -14.62
C ASN A 493 -19.67 21.45 -13.76
N LYS A 494 -18.52 21.21 -14.40
CA LYS A 494 -17.25 20.79 -13.77
C LYS A 494 -16.79 21.74 -12.66
N ARG A 495 -17.02 23.05 -12.80
CA ARG A 495 -16.66 24.04 -11.78
C ARG A 495 -17.56 23.92 -10.55
N HIS A 496 -18.87 23.74 -10.75
CA HIS A 496 -19.82 23.54 -9.66
C HIS A 496 -19.53 22.25 -8.89
N LEU A 497 -19.21 21.16 -9.60
CA LEU A 497 -18.76 19.91 -9.00
C LEU A 497 -17.59 20.14 -8.04
N GLN A 498 -16.56 20.89 -8.46
CA GLN A 498 -15.39 21.19 -7.60
C GLN A 498 -15.74 22.00 -6.34
N VAL A 499 -16.74 22.90 -6.42
CA VAL A 499 -17.25 23.64 -5.26
C VAL A 499 -17.94 22.70 -4.28
N GLU A 500 -18.83 21.83 -4.79
CA GLU A 500 -19.55 20.83 -3.98
C GLU A 500 -18.60 19.84 -3.31
N LEU A 501 -17.65 19.25 -4.06
CA LEU A 501 -16.64 18.34 -3.50
C LEU A 501 -15.85 18.99 -2.36
N SER A 502 -15.44 20.25 -2.52
CA SER A 502 -14.74 21.00 -1.47
C SER A 502 -15.64 21.31 -0.27
N GLY A 503 -16.91 21.63 -0.51
CA GLY A 503 -17.92 21.84 0.53
C GLY A 503 -18.19 20.58 1.35
N ILE A 504 -18.33 19.43 0.69
CA ILE A 504 -18.53 18.12 1.32
C ILE A 504 -17.32 17.75 2.18
N ILE A 505 -16.10 17.87 1.66
CA ILE A 505 -14.89 17.58 2.46
C ILE A 505 -14.78 18.49 3.68
N SER A 506 -15.16 19.77 3.56
CA SER A 506 -15.17 20.70 4.69
C SER A 506 -16.16 20.26 5.78
N LYS A 507 -17.31 19.69 5.40
CA LYS A 507 -18.31 19.11 6.31
C LYS A 507 -17.87 17.76 6.91
N ILE A 508 -17.08 16.97 6.17
CA ILE A 508 -16.52 15.71 6.66
C ILE A 508 -15.41 15.97 7.69
N TYR A 509 -14.51 16.92 7.43
CA TYR A 509 -13.39 17.25 8.31
C TYR A 509 -13.44 18.68 8.86
N PRO A 510 -14.50 19.05 9.62
CA PRO A 510 -14.67 20.42 10.11
C PRO A 510 -13.62 20.80 11.16
N LYS A 511 -12.86 19.85 11.72
CA LYS A 511 -11.83 20.05 12.74
C LYS A 511 -10.41 19.82 12.21
N THR A 512 -10.20 19.93 10.90
CA THR A 512 -8.87 19.84 10.29
C THR A 512 -7.98 21.03 10.69
N PRO A 513 -6.73 20.79 11.11
CA PRO A 513 -5.74 21.86 11.30
C PRO A 513 -5.20 22.37 9.96
N ILE A 514 -4.80 23.64 9.93
CA ILE A 514 -4.18 24.28 8.77
C ILE A 514 -2.67 24.04 8.84
N ILE A 515 -2.12 23.30 7.87
CA ILE A 515 -0.70 22.93 7.82
C ILE A 515 -0.15 23.22 6.43
N LYS A 516 0.54 24.35 6.29
CA LYS A 516 1.14 24.82 5.03
C LYS A 516 2.57 24.27 4.83
N ASN A 517 2.70 22.95 4.83
CA ASN A 517 3.95 22.26 4.49
C ASN A 517 3.66 20.95 3.75
N GLU A 518 3.74 20.98 2.42
CA GLU A 518 3.39 19.85 1.56
C GLU A 518 4.36 18.66 1.67
N LEU A 519 5.60 18.89 2.11
CA LEU A 519 6.60 17.84 2.27
C LEU A 519 6.17 16.82 3.31
N ILE A 520 5.64 17.32 4.44
CA ILE A 520 5.31 16.47 5.60
C ILE A 520 3.81 16.22 5.78
N ASN A 521 2.95 17.10 5.26
CA ASN A 521 1.48 16.97 5.34
C ASN A 521 0.93 15.96 4.32
N ARG A 522 1.46 14.74 4.36
CA ARG A 522 1.14 13.62 3.47
C ARG A 522 1.05 12.32 4.25
N GLU A 523 0.32 11.36 3.69
CA GLU A 523 0.17 10.03 4.31
C GLU A 523 1.50 9.26 4.28
N LYS A 524 2.21 9.34 3.15
CA LYS A 524 3.54 8.77 2.96
C LYS A 524 4.51 9.87 2.51
N PRO A 525 5.27 10.50 3.43
CA PRO A 525 6.29 11.47 3.07
C PRO A 525 7.42 10.83 2.26
N SER A 526 8.14 11.63 1.45
CA SER A 526 9.32 11.17 0.71
C SER A 526 10.46 10.77 1.64
N SER A 527 11.46 10.04 1.14
CA SER A 527 12.68 9.73 1.90
C SER A 527 13.35 11.00 2.43
N SER A 528 13.48 12.04 1.61
CA SER A 528 14.03 13.34 2.01
C SER A 528 13.20 14.03 3.09
N ALA A 529 11.87 14.00 2.99
CA ALA A 529 10.98 14.56 4.01
C ALA A 529 11.04 13.77 5.32
N ASN A 530 11.17 12.44 5.27
CA ASN A 530 11.36 11.61 6.46
C ASN A 530 12.69 11.91 7.16
N THR A 531 13.78 12.11 6.41
CA THR A 531 15.06 12.56 6.98
C THR A 531 14.93 13.93 7.65
N GLY A 532 14.25 14.89 7.01
CA GLY A 532 13.95 16.20 7.60
C GLY A 532 13.10 16.10 8.87
N ARG A 533 12.05 15.26 8.87
CA ARG A 533 11.24 14.99 10.07
C ARG A 533 12.11 14.43 11.20
N ASN A 534 12.97 13.45 10.93
CA ASN A 534 13.81 12.85 11.95
C ASN A 534 14.80 13.87 12.54
N ARG A 535 15.41 14.73 11.71
CA ARG A 535 16.25 15.85 12.21
C ARG A 535 15.45 16.82 13.08
N LEU A 536 14.22 17.14 12.69
CA LEU A 536 13.33 17.96 13.50
C LEU A 536 13.02 17.30 14.85
N LEU A 537 12.64 16.02 14.86
CA LEU A 537 12.38 15.26 16.08
C LEU A 537 13.59 15.24 17.02
N ASN A 538 14.80 15.10 16.46
CA ASN A 538 16.05 15.19 17.23
C ASN A 538 16.25 16.59 17.85
N GLY A 539 16.00 17.65 17.08
CA GLY A 539 16.05 19.03 17.58
C GLY A 539 15.00 19.32 18.65
N MET A 540 13.78 18.78 18.51
CA MET A 540 12.73 18.91 19.53
C MET A 540 13.15 18.28 20.86
N LEU A 541 13.87 17.16 20.83
CA LEU A 541 14.32 16.45 22.04
C LEU A 541 15.50 17.16 22.72
N ASN A 542 16.52 17.54 21.94
CA ASN A 542 17.81 17.99 22.48
C ASN A 542 17.97 19.52 22.58
N GLN A 543 17.16 20.28 21.85
CA GLN A 543 17.31 21.74 21.68
C GLN A 543 16.00 22.49 21.95
N SER A 544 15.09 21.91 22.75
CA SER A 544 13.77 22.47 23.08
C SER A 544 13.80 23.86 23.74
N ALA A 545 14.87 24.23 24.43
CA ALA A 545 14.99 25.53 25.10
C ALA A 545 15.42 26.69 24.20
N LEU A 546 15.82 26.41 22.95
CA LEU A 546 16.37 27.38 22.01
C LEU A 546 15.32 27.87 21.02
N GLU A 547 15.44 29.14 20.58
CA GLU A 547 14.67 29.62 19.44
C GLU A 547 14.94 28.76 18.21
N ASP A 548 13.88 28.46 17.46
CA ASP A 548 13.94 27.62 16.26
C ASP A 548 14.62 26.25 16.45
N LEU A 549 14.70 25.77 17.70
CA LEU A 549 15.44 24.54 18.08
C LEU A 549 16.92 24.60 17.67
N GLY A 550 17.54 25.79 17.62
CA GLY A 550 18.95 25.93 17.22
C GLY A 550 19.25 25.72 15.74
N ILE A 551 18.23 25.68 14.87
CA ILE A 551 18.42 25.50 13.42
C ILE A 551 18.75 26.86 12.78
N GLU A 552 20.01 27.13 12.44
CA GLU A 552 20.40 28.43 11.86
C GLU A 552 20.06 28.56 10.36
N LYS A 553 20.41 27.54 9.55
CA LYS A 553 20.19 27.53 8.10
C LYS A 553 18.71 27.33 7.74
N CYS A 554 18.40 27.22 6.45
CA CYS A 554 17.05 26.90 5.93
C CYS A 554 16.91 25.48 5.33
N PRO A 555 17.26 24.40 6.05
CA PRO A 555 17.02 23.03 5.58
C PRO A 555 15.52 22.63 5.72
N ALA A 556 15.16 21.44 5.24
CA ALA A 556 13.77 20.96 5.24
C ALA A 556 13.14 20.96 6.65
N GLU A 557 13.88 20.56 7.68
CA GLU A 557 13.45 20.56 9.08
C GLU A 557 13.06 21.95 9.60
N LYS A 558 13.72 23.03 9.13
CA LYS A 558 13.37 24.41 9.48
C LYS A 558 11.99 24.77 8.94
N SER A 559 11.70 24.39 7.70
CA SER A 559 10.39 24.63 7.07
C SER A 559 9.26 23.89 7.80
N MET A 560 9.52 22.66 8.24
CA MET A 560 8.57 21.84 9.00
C MET A 560 8.34 22.44 10.40
N TYR A 561 9.41 22.82 11.11
CA TYR A 561 9.36 23.50 12.40
C TYR A 561 8.50 24.78 12.33
N ARG A 562 8.78 25.65 11.34
CA ARG A 562 8.05 26.91 11.19
C ARG A 562 6.56 26.69 10.96
N ALA A 563 6.20 25.74 10.10
CA ALA A 563 4.80 25.47 9.75
C ALA A 563 4.00 24.76 10.85
N LEU A 564 4.62 23.85 11.61
CA LEU A 564 3.92 22.99 12.57
C LEU A 564 4.05 23.43 14.02
N LEU A 565 5.15 24.08 14.40
CA LEU A 565 5.46 24.38 15.79
C LEU A 565 5.47 25.89 16.08
N ARG A 566 6.18 26.69 15.27
CA ARG A 566 6.28 28.14 15.48
C ARG A 566 4.98 28.85 15.13
N ALA A 567 4.45 28.63 13.92
CA ALA A 567 3.26 29.33 13.44
C ALA A 567 1.99 28.98 14.23
N THR A 568 1.88 27.73 14.69
CA THR A 568 0.76 27.23 15.50
C THR A 568 0.85 27.65 16.98
N GLY A 569 1.99 28.18 17.41
CA GLY A 569 2.25 28.56 18.80
C GLY A 569 2.52 27.36 19.73
N LEU A 570 2.75 26.16 19.19
CA LEU A 570 3.09 24.97 20.00
C LEU A 570 4.50 25.06 20.59
N HIS A 571 5.38 25.87 20.00
CA HIS A 571 6.70 26.18 20.54
C HIS A 571 6.87 27.70 20.62
N GLN A 572 6.92 28.26 21.83
CA GLN A 572 6.94 29.71 22.06
C GLN A 572 7.75 30.09 23.31
N PRO A 573 8.23 31.34 23.42
CA PRO A 573 8.93 31.80 24.62
C PRO A 573 7.96 31.98 25.79
N VAL A 574 8.23 31.28 26.90
CA VAL A 574 7.53 31.39 28.18
C VAL A 574 8.56 31.73 29.25
N ASN A 575 8.40 32.86 29.94
CA ASN A 575 9.36 33.33 30.98
C ASN A 575 10.82 33.37 30.48
N GLN A 576 11.06 33.95 29.29
CA GLN A 576 12.38 34.08 28.66
C GLN A 576 13.07 32.76 28.23
N GLN A 577 12.38 31.62 28.30
CA GLN A 577 12.86 30.34 27.76
C GLN A 577 11.86 29.76 26.76
N TRP A 578 12.34 29.13 25.69
CA TRP A 578 11.45 28.45 24.74
C TRP A 578 10.96 27.12 25.31
N GLN A 579 9.66 26.88 25.18
CA GLN A 579 9.01 25.68 25.72
C GLN A 579 7.86 25.22 24.82
N PHE A 580 7.55 23.92 24.87
CA PHE A 580 6.37 23.36 24.21
C PHE A 580 5.13 23.55 25.07
N VAL A 581 4.06 24.04 24.48
CA VAL A 581 2.81 24.37 25.20
C VAL A 581 1.58 24.03 24.36
N ALA A 582 0.44 23.99 25.04
CA ALA A 582 -0.86 23.87 24.37
C ALA A 582 -1.12 25.06 23.42
N PRO A 583 -1.88 24.86 22.33
CA PRO A 583 -2.16 25.90 21.35
C PRO A 583 -2.90 27.09 21.98
N SER A 584 -2.62 28.29 21.44
CA SER A 584 -3.17 29.56 21.94
C SER A 584 -4.70 29.63 21.83
N LYS A 585 -5.31 30.56 22.58
CA LYS A 585 -6.78 30.76 22.57
C LYS A 585 -7.32 31.26 21.22
N THR A 586 -6.53 32.02 20.45
CA THR A 586 -6.92 32.59 19.16
C THR A 586 -6.84 31.57 18.02
N ASP A 587 -6.00 30.54 18.16
CA ASP A 587 -5.86 29.36 17.28
C ASP A 587 -6.07 29.59 15.76
N PRO A 588 -5.30 30.50 15.12
CA PRO A 588 -5.49 30.83 13.71
C PRO A 588 -5.21 29.65 12.75
N TYR A 589 -4.48 28.64 13.21
CA TYR A 589 -4.17 27.42 12.43
C TYR A 589 -5.08 26.24 12.78
N HIS A 590 -6.12 26.46 13.61
CA HIS A 590 -7.12 25.46 13.96
C HIS A 590 -6.53 24.15 14.54
N PHE A 591 -5.48 24.26 15.35
CA PHE A 591 -4.79 23.16 16.00
C PHE A 591 -5.43 22.74 17.33
N LYS A 592 -6.19 23.62 17.98
CA LYS A 592 -6.86 23.37 19.27
C LYS A 592 -7.78 22.14 19.24
N PRO A 593 -8.60 21.89 18.19
CA PRO A 593 -9.43 20.69 18.15
C PRO A 593 -8.60 19.39 18.18
N VAL A 594 -7.44 19.37 17.50
CA VAL A 594 -6.53 18.22 17.50
C VAL A 594 -5.88 18.04 18.86
N TRP A 595 -5.46 19.13 19.50
CA TRP A 595 -4.90 19.09 20.86
C TRP A 595 -5.93 18.61 21.89
N GLN A 596 -7.17 19.10 21.82
CA GLN A 596 -8.27 18.64 22.66
C GLN A 596 -8.61 17.17 22.43
N ALA A 597 -8.43 16.66 21.20
CA ALA A 597 -8.61 15.25 20.91
C ALA A 597 -7.54 14.38 21.57
N LEU A 598 -6.29 14.86 21.62
CA LEU A 598 -5.21 14.24 22.40
C LEU A 598 -5.57 14.23 23.89
N GLU A 599 -5.92 15.38 24.47
CA GLU A 599 -6.31 15.49 25.88
C GLU A 599 -7.48 14.57 26.23
N LYS A 600 -8.52 14.54 25.39
CA LYS A 600 -9.69 13.68 25.56
C LYS A 600 -9.33 12.21 25.46
N PHE A 601 -8.46 11.82 24.53
CA PHE A 601 -7.99 10.43 24.40
C PHE A 601 -7.33 9.95 25.69
N PHE A 602 -6.49 10.78 26.31
CA PHE A 602 -5.85 10.42 27.58
C PHE A 602 -6.80 10.48 28.77
N THR A 603 -7.74 11.44 28.79
CA THR A 603 -8.73 11.57 29.88
C THR A 603 -9.69 10.37 29.91
N GLU A 604 -10.13 9.89 28.75
CA GLU A 604 -10.96 8.67 28.62
C GLU A 604 -10.23 7.38 29.02
N ASN A 605 -8.89 7.41 29.06
CA ASN A 605 -8.04 6.25 29.31
C ASN A 605 -7.06 6.48 30.46
N GLU A 606 -7.43 7.29 31.45
CA GLU A 606 -6.56 7.58 32.59
C GLU A 606 -6.15 6.28 33.31
N GLY A 607 -4.84 6.10 33.53
CA GLY A 607 -4.28 4.90 34.17
C GLY A 607 -4.36 3.61 33.34
N LYS A 608 -4.63 3.70 32.03
CA LYS A 608 -4.61 2.56 31.10
C LYS A 608 -3.61 2.80 29.98
N GLN A 609 -2.81 1.79 29.67
CA GLN A 609 -1.93 1.79 28.50
C GLN A 609 -2.75 1.71 27.22
N ARG A 610 -2.44 2.59 26.26
CA ARG A 610 -3.04 2.59 24.91
C ARG A 610 -1.98 2.67 23.84
N THR A 611 -2.20 2.05 22.69
CA THR A 611 -1.22 2.11 21.60
C THR A 611 -1.22 3.50 20.95
N ILE A 612 -0.04 3.95 20.50
CA ILE A 612 0.06 5.20 19.73
C ILE A 612 -0.67 5.06 18.38
N ASN A 613 -0.72 3.85 17.82
CA ASN A 613 -1.47 3.58 16.60
C ASN A 613 -2.99 3.82 16.74
N GLU A 614 -3.59 3.50 17.90
CA GLU A 614 -4.99 3.84 18.19
C GLU A 614 -5.21 5.37 18.19
N LEU A 615 -4.30 6.10 18.85
CA LEU A 615 -4.34 7.56 18.89
C LEU A 615 -4.23 8.15 17.47
N TYR A 616 -3.26 7.69 16.68
CA TYR A 616 -3.08 8.15 15.31
C TYR A 616 -4.30 7.83 14.45
N SER A 617 -4.83 6.61 14.54
CA SER A 617 -6.04 6.22 13.82
C SER A 617 -7.26 7.06 14.20
N ARG A 618 -7.35 7.57 15.43
CA ARG A 618 -8.42 8.50 15.85
C ARG A 618 -8.26 9.88 15.21
N LEU A 619 -7.03 10.40 15.12
CA LEU A 619 -6.74 11.71 14.52
C LEU A 619 -6.76 11.70 12.98
N GLN A 620 -6.55 10.55 12.35
CA GLN A 620 -6.69 10.38 10.89
C GLN A 620 -8.15 10.35 10.42
N ARG A 621 -9.08 9.99 11.30
CA ARG A 621 -10.51 9.90 10.95
C ARG A 621 -11.21 11.27 11.01
N PRO A 622 -12.36 11.42 10.34
CA PRO A 622 -13.28 12.52 10.61
C PRO A 622 -13.55 12.66 12.12
N PRO A 623 -13.62 13.89 12.66
CA PRO A 623 -13.65 15.18 11.96
C PRO A 623 -12.27 15.83 11.72
N TYR A 624 -11.15 15.17 12.03
CA TYR A 624 -9.81 15.81 12.02
C TYR A 624 -9.05 15.57 10.71
N GLY A 625 -8.92 14.31 10.29
CA GLY A 625 -8.27 13.97 9.03
C GLY A 625 -6.77 14.28 8.94
N VAL A 626 -6.03 14.27 10.06
CA VAL A 626 -4.59 14.61 10.09
C VAL A 626 -3.79 13.52 9.38
N LYS A 627 -2.78 13.90 8.59
CA LYS A 627 -1.96 12.95 7.82
C LYS A 627 -0.84 12.32 8.67
N LEU A 628 -0.51 11.07 8.37
CA LEU A 628 0.46 10.29 9.16
C LEU A 628 1.84 10.94 9.26
N GLY A 629 2.30 11.62 8.22
CA GLY A 629 3.60 12.31 8.23
C GLY A 629 3.76 13.34 9.35
N VAL A 630 2.65 13.98 9.76
CA VAL A 630 2.62 15.06 10.75
C VAL A 630 2.47 14.54 12.18
N LEU A 631 1.77 13.41 12.35
CA LEU A 631 1.39 12.89 13.66
C LEU A 631 2.56 12.67 14.64
N PRO A 632 3.74 12.16 14.21
CA PRO A 632 4.89 12.05 15.10
C PRO A 632 5.32 13.40 15.69
N ILE A 633 5.33 14.46 14.90
CA ILE A 633 5.74 15.80 15.37
C ILE A 633 4.72 16.33 16.38
N ILE A 634 3.43 16.18 16.09
CA ILE A 634 2.36 16.62 17.00
C ILE A 634 2.42 15.84 18.31
N PHE A 635 2.60 14.52 18.23
CA PHE A 635 2.73 13.68 19.41
C PHE A 635 3.97 14.06 20.23
N THR A 636 5.12 14.29 19.61
CA THR A 636 6.34 14.72 20.32
C THR A 636 6.16 16.08 20.98
N ALA A 637 5.50 17.05 20.32
CA ALA A 637 5.19 18.34 20.92
C ALA A 637 4.29 18.18 22.15
N TYR A 638 3.26 17.33 22.05
CA TYR A 638 2.39 16.99 23.18
C TYR A 638 3.13 16.28 24.30
N TYR A 639 3.99 15.31 23.98
CA TYR A 639 4.81 14.59 24.95
C TYR A 639 5.74 15.53 25.71
N LEU A 640 6.42 16.45 25.02
CA LEU A 640 7.34 17.40 25.64
C LEU A 640 6.61 18.46 26.48
N ALA A 641 5.38 18.83 26.12
CA ALA A 641 4.56 19.75 26.93
C ALA A 641 4.09 19.11 28.27
N TYR A 642 3.90 17.80 28.30
CA TYR A 642 3.39 17.06 29.47
C TYR A 642 4.32 15.93 29.91
N GLN A 643 5.63 16.09 29.73
CA GLN A 643 6.63 15.03 29.93
C GLN A 643 6.57 14.40 31.34
N GLN A 644 6.16 15.17 32.35
CA GLN A 644 6.04 14.70 33.74
C GLN A 644 4.84 13.77 33.95
N GLU A 645 3.82 13.89 33.11
CA GLU A 645 2.55 13.17 33.23
C GLU A 645 2.45 11.94 32.32
N ILE A 646 3.38 11.77 31.36
CA ILE A 646 3.28 10.74 30.32
C ILE A 646 4.39 9.70 30.46
N ALA A 647 3.98 8.45 30.62
CA ALA A 647 4.82 7.27 30.53
C ALA A 647 4.74 6.68 29.11
N LEU A 648 5.91 6.35 28.53
CA LEU A 648 6.04 5.69 27.23
C LEU A 648 6.60 4.29 27.44
N TYR A 649 6.11 3.33 26.67
CA TYR A 649 6.55 1.95 26.68
C TYR A 649 6.81 1.48 25.25
N GLU A 650 7.85 0.69 25.05
CA GLU A 650 8.17 -0.02 23.81
C GLU A 650 8.00 -1.51 24.05
N GLU A 651 7.10 -2.18 23.33
CA GLU A 651 6.82 -3.61 23.49
C GLU A 651 6.52 -4.01 24.96
N ASN A 652 5.77 -3.15 25.67
CA ASN A 652 5.45 -3.24 27.10
C ASN A 652 6.64 -3.05 28.05
N VAL A 653 7.82 -2.72 27.54
CA VAL A 653 8.97 -2.31 28.34
C VAL A 653 8.94 -0.80 28.51
N PHE A 654 8.99 -0.35 29.76
CA PHE A 654 8.94 1.07 30.08
C PHE A 654 10.18 1.82 29.58
N CYS A 655 9.99 2.93 28.85
CA CYS A 655 11.05 3.78 28.32
C CYS A 655 11.35 4.92 29.32
N PRO A 656 12.48 4.88 30.05
CA PRO A 656 12.74 5.81 31.13
C PRO A 656 13.17 7.20 30.68
N ASN A 657 13.65 7.34 29.45
CA ASN A 657 13.85 8.60 28.79
C ASN A 657 13.41 8.41 27.34
N LEU A 658 12.76 9.42 26.76
CA LEU A 658 12.54 9.45 25.32
C LEU A 658 13.90 9.70 24.65
N THR A 659 14.31 8.83 23.73
CA THR A 659 15.54 8.96 22.95
C THR A 659 15.18 9.21 21.49
N PHE A 660 16.15 9.64 20.69
CA PHE A 660 15.96 9.81 19.26
C PHE A 660 15.59 8.47 18.57
N GLU A 661 16.20 7.36 18.99
CA GLU A 661 15.91 6.02 18.48
C GLU A 661 14.44 5.63 18.70
N HIS A 662 13.90 5.90 19.89
CA HIS A 662 12.49 5.69 20.19
C HIS A 662 11.60 6.53 19.25
N LEU A 663 11.93 7.81 19.02
CA LEU A 663 11.16 8.69 18.13
C LEU A 663 11.22 8.25 16.66
N GLU A 664 12.39 7.82 16.18
CA GLU A 664 12.55 7.31 14.81
C GLU A 664 11.75 6.02 14.61
N LEU A 665 11.82 5.09 15.56
CA LEU A 665 11.07 3.84 15.51
C LEU A 665 9.57 4.10 15.63
N LEU A 666 9.13 4.97 16.54
CA LEU A 666 7.72 5.37 16.72
C LEU A 666 7.14 5.98 15.44
N ALA A 667 7.93 6.79 14.74
CA ALA A 667 7.51 7.39 13.48
C ALA A 667 7.41 6.40 12.31
N LYS A 668 7.98 5.20 12.44
CA LYS A 668 7.91 4.10 11.45
C LYS A 668 6.91 3.00 11.87
N ARG A 669 6.84 2.68 13.16
CA ARG A 669 6.08 1.58 13.77
C ARG A 669 5.39 2.02 15.08
N PRO A 670 4.36 2.89 15.00
CA PRO A 670 3.64 3.38 16.19
C PRO A 670 2.89 2.28 16.95
N GLU A 671 2.63 1.12 16.33
CA GLU A 671 1.97 -0.03 16.96
C GLU A 671 2.81 -0.70 18.05
N LYS A 672 4.14 -0.51 18.06
CA LYS A 672 5.03 -1.04 19.09
C LYS A 672 5.03 -0.23 20.37
N PHE A 673 4.50 0.99 20.34
CA PHE A 673 4.55 1.91 21.45
C PHE A 673 3.20 2.02 22.15
N THR A 674 3.21 1.89 23.46
CA THR A 674 2.06 2.21 24.31
C THR A 674 2.37 3.41 25.19
N ILE A 675 1.32 4.18 25.48
CA ILE A 675 1.39 5.40 26.27
C ILE A 675 0.38 5.32 27.41
N GLU A 676 0.77 5.87 28.54
CA GLU A 676 -0.06 5.98 29.73
C GLU A 676 0.11 7.39 30.29
N ARG A 677 -0.99 8.11 30.52
CA ARG A 677 -0.95 9.44 31.13
C ARG A 677 -1.54 9.40 32.53
N PHE A 678 -0.90 10.13 33.43
CA PHE A 678 -1.32 10.33 34.81
C PHE A 678 -1.35 11.81 35.13
N GLN A 679 -2.48 12.30 35.62
CA GLN A 679 -2.58 13.69 36.05
C GLN A 679 -1.83 13.88 37.37
N LEU A 680 -0.82 14.76 37.37
CA LEU A 680 -0.07 15.18 38.54
C LEU A 680 -0.69 16.45 39.14
N THR A 681 -1.94 16.34 39.56
CA THR A 681 -2.71 17.44 40.16
C THR A 681 -3.30 17.03 41.52
N GLY A 682 -3.63 18.01 42.35
CA GLY A 682 -4.22 17.77 43.67
C GLY A 682 -3.33 16.93 44.60
N MET A 683 -3.90 15.94 45.28
CA MET A 683 -3.18 15.11 46.26
C MET A 683 -2.05 14.26 45.67
N ARG A 684 -2.16 13.83 44.41
CA ARG A 684 -1.07 13.08 43.74
C ARG A 684 0.19 13.94 43.62
N PHE A 685 0.04 15.24 43.38
CA PHE A 685 1.16 16.18 43.38
C PHE A 685 1.78 16.32 44.79
N ALA A 686 0.97 16.48 45.83
CA ALA A 686 1.46 16.58 47.21
C ALA A 686 2.24 15.33 47.66
N VAL A 687 1.76 14.14 47.26
CA VAL A 687 2.44 12.86 47.53
C VAL A 687 3.73 12.74 46.74
N PHE A 688 3.73 13.14 45.47
CA PHE A 688 4.90 13.20 44.61
C PHE A 688 5.99 14.11 45.21
N GLU A 689 5.63 15.32 45.66
CA GLU A 689 6.57 16.23 46.34
C GLU A 689 7.15 15.59 47.61
N LYS A 690 6.32 14.94 48.43
CA LYS A 690 6.79 14.24 49.63
C LYS A 690 7.75 13.11 49.29
N TYR A 691 7.51 12.34 48.23
CA TYR A 691 8.46 11.34 47.77
C TYR A 691 9.81 11.94 47.39
N LEU A 692 9.83 13.02 46.60
CA LEU A 692 11.06 13.71 46.21
C LEU A 692 11.84 14.23 47.44
N GLN A 693 11.13 14.83 48.39
CA GLN A 693 11.74 15.37 49.60
C GLN A 693 12.31 14.28 50.52
N THR A 694 11.55 13.20 50.75
CA THR A 694 11.88 12.20 51.79
C THR A 694 12.77 11.06 51.29
N LEU A 695 12.61 10.60 50.03
CA LEU A 695 13.38 9.49 49.49
C LEU A 695 14.65 9.95 48.75
N ILE A 696 14.62 11.13 48.13
CA ILE A 696 15.73 11.61 47.26
C ILE A 696 16.47 12.81 47.89
N GLY A 697 15.82 13.56 48.77
CA GLY A 697 16.41 14.76 49.39
C GLY A 697 16.49 15.98 48.47
N LYS A 698 15.73 16.01 47.37
CA LYS A 698 15.63 17.18 46.46
C LYS A 698 14.53 18.13 46.93
N LYS A 699 14.82 19.44 46.99
CA LYS A 699 13.80 20.50 47.20
C LYS A 699 13.05 20.78 45.89
N THR A 700 11.77 21.11 46.02
CA THR A 700 10.73 21.21 44.97
C THR A 700 10.87 22.35 43.95
N SER A 701 12.00 23.04 43.90
CA SER A 701 12.24 24.13 42.92
C SER A 701 12.58 23.65 41.50
N SER A 702 12.63 22.34 41.26
CA SER A 702 12.90 21.76 39.94
C SER A 702 11.59 21.52 39.20
N LYS A 703 11.25 22.41 38.25
CA LYS A 703 10.22 22.16 37.22
C LYS A 703 10.56 20.97 36.29
N SER A 704 11.51 20.11 36.64
CA SER A 704 12.03 19.03 35.82
C SER A 704 11.97 17.66 36.50
N ALA A 705 11.44 17.55 37.71
CA ALA A 705 11.32 16.26 38.40
C ALA A 705 10.17 15.43 37.82
N THR A 706 10.43 14.17 37.53
CA THR A 706 9.51 13.20 36.92
C THR A 706 9.21 12.06 37.91
N LEU A 707 8.17 11.26 37.65
CA LEU A 707 7.89 10.04 38.43
C LEU A 707 9.10 9.10 38.52
N LEU A 708 9.97 9.13 37.51
CA LEU A 708 11.16 8.29 37.47
C LEU A 708 12.28 8.72 38.35
N ASP A 709 12.35 10.00 38.70
CA ASP A 709 13.29 10.44 39.71
C ASP A 709 13.05 9.69 41.03
N ILE A 710 11.82 9.24 41.30
CA ILE A 710 11.46 8.44 42.49
C ILE A 710 11.60 6.94 42.23
N VAL A 711 11.08 6.43 41.11
CA VAL A 711 11.06 4.98 40.84
C VAL A 711 12.46 4.42 40.57
N ARG A 712 13.37 5.16 39.92
CA ARG A 712 14.75 4.66 39.67
C ARG A 712 15.52 4.39 40.96
N PRO A 713 15.60 5.31 41.95
CA PRO A 713 16.21 5.03 43.25
C PRO A 713 15.56 3.84 43.97
N LEU A 714 14.23 3.70 43.91
CA LEU A 714 13.54 2.57 44.54
C LEU A 714 13.86 1.22 43.86
N ALA A 715 13.91 1.20 42.53
CA ALA A 715 14.31 0.02 41.77
C ALA A 715 15.78 -0.34 42.04
N LYS A 716 16.68 0.66 42.04
CA LYS A 716 18.10 0.47 42.36
C LYS A 716 18.27 -0.04 43.80
N PHE A 717 17.53 0.53 44.75
CA PHE A 717 17.52 0.03 46.12
C PHE A 717 17.16 -1.45 46.16
N MET A 718 16.14 -1.89 45.42
CA MET A 718 15.75 -3.30 45.35
C MET A 718 16.81 -4.20 44.70
N THR A 719 17.50 -3.75 43.65
CA THR A 719 18.58 -4.53 43.01
C THR A 719 19.83 -4.64 43.88
N ASP A 720 20.13 -3.58 44.66
CA ASP A 720 21.30 -3.53 45.54
C ASP A 720 21.10 -4.36 46.83
N LEU A 721 19.87 -4.81 47.13
CA LEU A 721 19.61 -5.70 48.27
C LEU A 721 20.19 -7.10 48.04
N PRO A 722 20.80 -7.73 49.07
CA PRO A 722 21.23 -9.12 49.01
C PRO A 722 20.08 -10.06 48.61
N ILE A 723 20.40 -11.12 47.86
CA ILE A 723 19.43 -12.15 47.43
C ILE A 723 18.69 -12.73 48.65
N TYR A 724 19.37 -12.87 49.79
CA TYR A 724 18.74 -13.23 51.06
C TYR A 724 17.54 -12.34 51.40
N THR A 725 17.72 -11.01 51.39
CA THR A 725 16.64 -10.04 51.68
C THR A 725 15.53 -10.12 50.63
N GLN A 726 15.88 -10.37 49.37
CA GLN A 726 14.91 -10.47 48.28
C GLN A 726 13.98 -11.69 48.41
N HIS A 727 14.42 -12.75 49.10
CA HIS A 727 13.71 -14.03 49.19
C HIS A 727 13.27 -14.42 50.61
N THR A 728 13.79 -13.79 51.66
CA THR A 728 13.44 -14.13 53.06
C THR A 728 11.96 -13.88 53.36
N GLN A 729 11.36 -14.73 54.20
CA GLN A 729 10.00 -14.56 54.72
C GLN A 729 9.99 -13.99 56.15
N ALA A 730 11.17 -13.75 56.73
CA ALA A 730 11.34 -13.21 58.08
C ALA A 730 11.22 -11.68 58.12
N LEU A 731 10.16 -11.14 57.51
CA LEU A 731 9.84 -9.72 57.43
C LEU A 731 8.38 -9.51 57.81
N ASN A 732 8.03 -8.31 58.25
CA ASN A 732 6.64 -7.94 58.51
C ASN A 732 5.77 -8.06 57.26
N ALA A 733 4.49 -8.42 57.43
CA ALA A 733 3.54 -8.62 56.32
C ALA A 733 3.43 -7.40 55.39
N GLN A 734 3.47 -6.18 55.95
CA GLN A 734 3.51 -4.93 55.18
C GLN A 734 4.79 -4.82 54.35
N THR A 735 5.95 -5.14 54.93
CA THR A 735 7.25 -5.09 54.25
C THR A 735 7.36 -6.13 53.14
N LEU A 736 6.74 -7.31 53.32
CA LEU A 736 6.59 -8.31 52.25
C LEU A 736 5.73 -7.78 51.08
N ALA A 737 4.61 -7.12 51.38
CA ALA A 737 3.75 -6.51 50.36
C ALA A 737 4.47 -5.38 49.61
N VAL A 738 5.23 -4.52 50.31
CA VAL A 738 6.03 -3.44 49.70
C VAL A 738 7.11 -4.03 48.79
N ARG A 739 7.81 -5.08 49.25
CA ARG A 739 8.81 -5.79 48.43
C ARG A 739 8.20 -6.38 47.17
N GLN A 740 7.01 -6.98 47.28
CA GLN A 740 6.32 -7.57 46.14
C GLN A 740 5.86 -6.50 45.15
N ALA A 741 5.27 -5.40 45.62
CA ALA A 741 4.88 -4.27 44.79
C ALA A 741 6.08 -3.71 44.01
N LEU A 742 7.24 -3.51 44.67
CA LEU A 742 8.45 -3.04 44.01
C LEU A 742 9.03 -4.03 42.97
N ARG A 743 8.86 -5.34 43.16
CA ARG A 743 9.32 -6.37 42.19
C ARG A 743 8.39 -6.53 40.99
N GLN A 744 7.08 -6.36 41.18
CA GLN A 744 6.06 -6.62 40.16
C GLN A 744 5.63 -5.35 39.41
N ALA A 745 6.19 -4.19 39.75
CA ALA A 745 5.83 -2.91 39.18
C ALA A 745 6.09 -2.85 37.66
N GLN A 746 5.02 -2.73 36.87
CA GLN A 746 5.10 -2.48 35.43
C GLN A 746 4.86 -1.00 35.09
N SER A 747 4.11 -0.26 35.92
CA SER A 747 3.83 1.16 35.72
C SER A 747 4.33 2.01 36.91
N PRO A 748 5.17 3.03 36.67
CA PRO A 748 5.69 3.92 37.73
C PRO A 748 4.60 4.59 38.56
N ALA A 749 3.52 5.05 37.94
CA ALA A 749 2.47 5.75 38.66
C ALA A 749 1.54 4.78 39.41
N GLN A 750 1.20 3.63 38.82
CA GLN A 750 0.45 2.60 39.56
C GLN A 750 1.25 2.14 40.78
N LEU A 751 2.57 1.98 40.64
CA LEU A 751 3.43 1.68 41.78
C LEU A 751 3.31 2.74 42.88
N LEU A 752 3.52 4.01 42.54
CA LEU A 752 3.58 5.11 43.52
C LEU A 752 2.23 5.48 44.15
N PHE A 753 1.15 5.46 43.37
CA PHE A 753 -0.16 5.98 43.82
C PHE A 753 -1.18 4.90 44.14
N GLU A 754 -0.96 3.63 43.75
CA GLU A 754 -1.89 2.54 44.02
C GLU A 754 -1.22 1.40 44.80
N GLN A 755 -0.19 0.76 44.24
CA GLN A 755 0.40 -0.46 44.79
C GLN A 755 1.14 -0.22 46.11
N LEU A 756 1.96 0.85 46.21
CA LEU A 756 2.65 1.18 47.46
C LEU A 756 1.68 1.63 48.58
N PRO A 757 0.70 2.50 48.32
CA PRO A 757 -0.35 2.80 49.30
C PRO A 757 -1.08 1.55 49.81
N ILE A 758 -1.52 0.66 48.90
CA ILE A 758 -2.16 -0.61 49.25
C ILE A 758 -1.23 -1.48 50.10
N ALA A 759 0.03 -1.63 49.70
CA ALA A 759 1.02 -2.43 50.42
C ALA A 759 1.29 -1.92 51.84
N CYS A 760 1.18 -0.61 52.07
CA CYS A 760 1.28 0.02 53.39
C CYS A 760 -0.05 0.06 54.17
N GLY A 761 -1.14 -0.50 53.62
CA GLY A 761 -2.46 -0.59 54.25
C GLY A 761 -3.34 0.66 54.10
N TYR A 762 -3.15 1.44 53.04
CA TYR A 762 -3.97 2.62 52.70
C TYR A 762 -4.71 2.43 51.37
N GLN A 763 -5.74 3.24 51.14
CA GLN A 763 -6.46 3.26 49.86
C GLN A 763 -5.60 3.89 48.75
N PRO A 764 -5.86 3.57 47.47
CA PRO A 764 -5.24 4.24 46.33
C PRO A 764 -5.46 5.75 46.37
N ILE A 765 -4.42 6.51 46.01
CA ILE A 765 -4.43 7.97 46.08
C ILE A 765 -5.05 8.52 44.81
N LYS A 766 -6.22 9.16 44.96
CA LYS A 766 -6.96 9.80 43.86
C LYS A 766 -6.67 11.30 43.84
N VAL A 767 -6.91 11.91 42.68
CA VAL A 767 -6.73 13.36 42.47
C VAL A 767 -7.65 14.18 43.38
N THR A 768 -8.84 13.66 43.69
CA THR A 768 -9.91 14.32 44.45
C THR A 768 -9.80 14.21 45.97
N ASP A 769 -8.81 13.48 46.49
CA ASP A 769 -8.65 13.33 47.94
C ASP A 769 -8.22 14.68 48.57
N SER A 770 -8.47 14.88 49.86
CA SER A 770 -8.16 16.16 50.55
C SER A 770 -7.38 16.02 51.86
N ASP A 771 -7.11 14.80 52.33
CA ASP A 771 -6.47 14.57 53.63
C ASP A 771 -4.94 14.41 53.54
N ASN A 772 -4.22 15.51 53.81
CA ASN A 772 -2.76 15.54 53.87
C ASN A 772 -2.16 14.72 55.02
N LYS A 773 -2.90 14.45 56.11
CA LYS A 773 -2.35 13.70 57.27
C LYS A 773 -2.17 12.22 56.97
N THR A 774 -3.05 11.64 56.15
CA THR A 774 -2.93 10.26 55.67
C THR A 774 -1.67 10.04 54.84
N THR A 775 -1.28 11.00 54.00
CA THR A 775 -0.07 10.95 53.18
C THR A 775 1.21 10.87 54.02
N GLU A 776 1.32 11.66 55.09
CA GLU A 776 2.51 11.62 55.95
C GLU A 776 2.64 10.30 56.70
N ARG A 777 1.51 9.74 57.17
CA ARG A 777 1.51 8.43 57.83
C ARG A 777 1.86 7.30 56.85
N PHE A 778 1.43 7.41 55.60
CA PHE A 778 1.81 6.49 54.53
C PHE A 778 3.32 6.51 54.28
N ILE A 779 3.90 7.68 54.01
CA ILE A 779 5.33 7.82 53.71
C ILE A 779 6.19 7.32 54.87
N LYS A 780 5.79 7.60 56.13
CA LYS A 780 6.48 7.06 57.32
C LYS A 780 6.49 5.52 57.34
N LYS A 781 5.35 4.88 57.07
CA LYS A 781 5.29 3.39 57.00
C LYS A 781 6.14 2.84 55.86
N LEU A 782 6.13 3.48 54.70
CA LEU A 782 6.98 3.06 53.57
C LEU A 782 8.47 3.12 53.93
N ILE A 783 8.93 4.21 54.56
CA ILE A 783 10.32 4.35 55.02
C ILE A 783 10.67 3.27 56.06
N GLN A 784 9.74 2.93 56.96
CA GLN A 784 9.94 1.86 57.93
C GLN A 784 10.14 0.50 57.23
N SER A 785 9.32 0.18 56.23
CA SER A 785 9.48 -1.04 55.42
C SER A 785 10.80 -1.05 54.63
N LEU A 786 11.21 0.06 54.02
CA LEU A 786 12.50 0.16 53.33
C LEU A 786 13.69 -0.01 54.28
N ARG A 787 13.62 0.54 55.50
CA ARG A 787 14.65 0.31 56.54
C ARG A 787 14.71 -1.14 56.99
N GLU A 788 13.55 -1.78 57.16
CA GLU A 788 13.48 -3.20 57.52
C GLU A 788 14.12 -4.08 56.43
N LEU A 789 13.87 -3.80 55.14
CA LEU A 789 14.53 -4.49 54.03
C LEU A 789 16.05 -4.29 54.09
N LYS A 790 16.54 -3.06 54.28
CA LYS A 790 17.98 -2.79 54.37
C LYS A 790 18.64 -3.53 55.54
N ASN A 791 17.96 -3.65 56.67
CA ASN A 791 18.50 -4.24 57.90
C ASN A 791 18.31 -5.77 58.00
N ALA A 792 17.53 -6.39 57.11
CA ALA A 792 17.23 -7.82 57.18
C ALA A 792 18.47 -8.72 57.11
N TYR A 793 19.45 -8.37 56.26
CA TYR A 793 20.69 -9.13 56.14
C TYR A 793 21.62 -8.94 57.36
N PRO A 794 21.94 -7.70 57.80
CA PRO A 794 22.68 -7.48 59.05
C PRO A 794 22.07 -8.19 60.26
N GLN A 795 20.75 -8.17 60.42
CA GLN A 795 20.07 -8.86 61.52
C GLN A 795 20.20 -10.38 61.43
N MET A 796 20.25 -10.94 60.22
CA MET A 796 20.49 -12.38 60.04
C MET A 796 21.92 -12.76 60.44
N LEU A 797 22.92 -11.96 60.05
CA LEU A 797 24.31 -12.15 60.47
C LEU A 797 24.47 -12.00 61.99
N GLU A 798 23.80 -11.02 62.61
CA GLU A 798 23.82 -10.84 64.07
C GLU A 798 23.21 -12.05 64.81
N LYS A 799 22.13 -12.63 64.28
CA LYS A 799 21.57 -13.88 64.82
C LYS A 799 22.55 -15.04 64.69
N PHE A 800 23.22 -15.17 63.55
CA PHE A 800 24.23 -16.20 63.33
C PHE A 800 25.44 -16.04 64.27
N SER A 801 25.87 -14.78 64.50
CA SER A 801 26.91 -14.42 65.48
C SER A 801 26.58 -14.88 66.89
N LYS A 802 25.31 -14.81 67.31
CA LYS A 802 24.87 -15.28 68.63
C LYS A 802 24.77 -16.81 68.72
N GLN A 803 24.46 -17.49 67.61
CA GLN A 803 24.38 -18.95 67.56
C GLN A 803 25.74 -19.63 67.61
N LEU A 804 26.77 -19.03 67.02
CA LEU A 804 28.13 -19.57 66.99
C LEU A 804 28.74 -19.88 68.38
N PRO A 805 28.80 -18.93 69.35
CA PRO A 805 29.32 -19.21 70.70
C PRO A 805 28.44 -20.21 71.47
N GLN A 806 27.12 -20.17 71.26
CA GLN A 806 26.19 -21.11 71.90
C GLN A 806 26.46 -22.55 71.43
N ALA A 807 26.66 -22.76 70.13
CA ALA A 807 26.96 -24.08 69.57
C ALA A 807 28.32 -24.62 70.06
N LEU A 808 29.30 -23.74 70.27
CA LEU A 808 30.65 -24.09 70.74
C LEU A 808 30.80 -24.15 72.27
N GLN A 809 29.70 -23.98 73.03
CA GLN A 809 29.69 -23.93 74.50
C GLN A 809 30.67 -22.89 75.08
N LEU A 810 30.68 -21.69 74.50
CA LEU A 810 31.45 -20.52 74.97
C LEU A 810 30.53 -19.51 75.66
N GLU A 811 31.11 -18.56 76.40
CA GLU A 811 30.33 -17.52 77.10
C GLU A 811 29.47 -16.72 76.10
N SER A 812 28.19 -16.55 76.44
CA SER A 812 27.25 -15.79 75.63
C SER A 812 27.46 -14.29 75.81
N GLY A 813 27.50 -13.52 74.71
CA GLY A 813 27.55 -12.05 74.74
C GLY A 813 28.93 -11.43 74.48
N LEU A 814 29.92 -12.24 74.10
CA LEU A 814 31.23 -11.77 73.66
C LEU A 814 31.15 -11.01 72.33
N ASP A 815 31.98 -9.99 72.17
CA ASP A 815 32.21 -9.34 70.88
C ASP A 815 32.97 -10.28 69.92
N LEU A 816 32.85 -10.04 68.61
CA LEU A 816 33.38 -10.95 67.58
C LEU A 816 34.90 -11.12 67.65
N ALA A 817 35.64 -10.08 68.05
CA ALA A 817 37.09 -10.15 68.21
C ALA A 817 37.49 -11.08 69.36
N THR A 818 36.87 -10.91 70.54
CA THR A 818 37.13 -11.77 71.70
C THR A 818 36.67 -13.21 71.45
N LEU A 819 35.52 -13.40 70.79
CA LEU A 819 35.02 -14.72 70.42
C LEU A 819 36.04 -15.48 69.54
N ARG A 820 36.60 -14.80 68.53
CA ARG A 820 37.61 -15.37 67.63
C ARG A 820 38.89 -15.77 68.36
N ILE A 821 39.35 -14.95 69.31
CA ILE A 821 40.53 -15.27 70.15
C ILE A 821 40.24 -16.51 71.02
N GLN A 822 39.09 -16.56 71.68
CA GLN A 822 38.72 -17.71 72.53
C GLN A 822 38.58 -19.02 71.72
N ILE A 823 37.96 -18.95 70.54
CA ILE A 823 37.85 -20.11 69.64
C ILE A 823 39.25 -20.59 69.23
N LYS A 824 40.15 -19.68 68.87
CA LYS A 824 41.52 -20.02 68.49
C LYS A 824 42.31 -20.64 69.64
N ALA A 825 42.16 -20.12 70.85
CA ALA A 825 42.84 -20.64 72.04
C ALA A 825 42.29 -22.01 72.49
N ARG A 826 40.98 -22.23 72.40
CA ARG A 826 40.34 -23.47 72.85
C ARG A 826 40.50 -24.63 71.87
N PHE A 827 40.58 -24.34 70.58
CA PHE A 827 40.53 -25.35 69.52
C PHE A 827 41.81 -25.37 68.65
N SER A 828 42.95 -24.90 69.19
CA SER A 828 44.24 -24.98 68.51
C SER A 828 44.73 -26.42 68.36
N ASP A 829 45.37 -26.72 67.23
CA ASP A 829 45.99 -28.02 66.91
C ASP A 829 45.03 -29.23 66.82
N LEU A 830 43.70 -28.99 66.83
CA LEU A 830 42.69 -30.05 66.72
C LEU A 830 42.62 -30.68 65.32
N GLU A 831 43.10 -29.99 64.29
CA GLU A 831 43.20 -30.53 62.93
C GLU A 831 44.06 -31.79 62.82
N TYR A 832 45.02 -32.00 63.73
CA TYR A 832 45.87 -33.20 63.76
C TYR A 832 45.18 -34.44 64.34
N TYR A 833 44.02 -34.26 65.00
CA TYR A 833 43.30 -35.31 65.72
C TYR A 833 42.13 -35.91 64.95
N THR A 834 41.83 -35.40 63.75
CA THR A 834 40.75 -35.92 62.90
C THR A 834 41.26 -36.35 61.51
N PRO A 835 40.78 -37.47 60.96
CA PRO A 835 41.04 -37.82 59.56
C PRO A 835 40.08 -37.14 58.57
N ASP A 836 39.07 -36.37 59.04
CA ASP A 836 38.07 -35.72 58.20
C ASP A 836 38.62 -34.47 57.49
N LYS A 837 39.31 -34.72 56.38
CA LYS A 837 39.96 -33.69 55.53
C LYS A 837 38.98 -32.82 54.74
N GLU A 838 37.73 -33.25 54.57
CA GLU A 838 36.75 -32.55 53.73
C GLU A 838 35.69 -31.80 54.53
N GLY A 839 35.44 -32.17 55.78
CA GLY A 839 34.49 -31.51 56.67
C GLY A 839 35.15 -30.73 57.80
N LEU A 840 35.60 -31.42 58.83
CA LEU A 840 35.98 -30.82 60.10
C LEU A 840 37.31 -30.03 60.05
N ILE A 841 38.32 -30.49 59.30
CA ILE A 841 39.58 -29.74 59.13
C ILE A 841 39.34 -28.37 58.46
N PRO A 842 38.63 -28.27 57.31
CA PRO A 842 38.25 -26.98 56.75
C PRO A 842 37.43 -26.08 57.69
N PHE A 843 36.56 -26.66 58.52
CA PHE A 843 35.79 -25.90 59.51
C PHE A 843 36.70 -25.29 60.58
N ILE A 844 37.64 -26.07 61.13
CA ILE A 844 38.66 -25.60 62.10
C ILE A 844 39.51 -24.48 61.48
N HIS A 845 40.02 -24.67 60.27
CA HIS A 845 40.80 -23.65 59.59
C HIS A 845 40.02 -22.35 59.36
N ARG A 846 38.71 -22.41 59.07
CA ARG A 846 37.88 -21.20 58.94
C ARG A 846 37.61 -20.52 60.27
N LEU A 847 37.41 -21.29 61.34
CA LEU A 847 37.28 -20.76 62.71
C LEU A 847 38.57 -20.04 63.14
N GLN A 848 39.74 -20.58 62.82
CA GLN A 848 41.05 -20.04 63.16
C GLN A 848 41.61 -19.03 62.14
N ASN A 849 40.92 -18.80 61.02
CA ASN A 849 41.39 -17.99 59.90
C ASN A 849 41.66 -16.54 60.34
N ASN A 850 42.66 -15.90 59.72
CA ASN A 850 43.04 -14.49 59.88
C ASN A 850 42.48 -13.61 58.72
N GLN A 851 41.15 -13.57 58.51
CA GLN A 851 40.48 -12.56 57.66
C GLN A 851 40.65 -11.13 58.18
N ASP A 852 40.60 -10.14 57.26
CA ASP A 852 40.85 -8.71 57.48
C ASP A 852 39.79 -8.00 58.35
N THR A 853 38.54 -8.48 58.36
CA THR A 853 37.46 -7.93 59.23
C THR A 853 36.70 -9.05 59.95
N GLU A 854 36.12 -8.72 61.11
CA GLU A 854 35.32 -9.65 61.93
C GLU A 854 34.04 -10.12 61.20
N GLU A 855 33.44 -9.24 60.40
CA GLU A 855 32.28 -9.54 59.57
C GLU A 855 32.64 -10.51 58.45
N ALA A 856 33.76 -10.31 57.75
CA ALA A 856 34.24 -11.21 56.71
C ALA A 856 34.62 -12.60 57.27
N TRP A 857 35.16 -12.64 58.50
CA TRP A 857 35.41 -13.88 59.22
C TRP A 857 34.11 -14.65 59.47
N LEU A 858 33.08 -13.98 60.00
CA LEU A 858 31.78 -14.59 60.26
C LEU A 858 31.08 -15.03 58.98
N GLU A 859 31.15 -14.24 57.92
CA GLU A 859 30.64 -14.61 56.59
C GLU A 859 31.37 -15.82 56.01
N SER A 860 32.68 -15.97 56.25
CA SER A 860 33.46 -17.13 55.80
C SER A 860 33.01 -18.42 56.50
N ILE A 861 32.75 -18.36 57.81
CA ILE A 861 32.21 -19.50 58.57
C ILE A 861 30.82 -19.85 58.06
N ALA A 862 29.95 -18.85 57.94
CA ALA A 862 28.60 -19.03 57.43
C ALA A 862 28.62 -19.61 56.00
N THR A 863 29.49 -19.11 55.11
CA THR A 863 29.66 -19.61 53.74
C THR A 863 30.01 -21.10 53.70
N PHE A 864 30.84 -21.57 54.63
CA PHE A 864 31.21 -22.99 54.70
C PHE A 864 30.01 -23.85 55.05
N LEU A 865 29.30 -23.44 56.10
CA LEU A 865 28.18 -24.17 56.65
C LEU A 865 26.99 -24.18 55.68
N GLY A 866 26.65 -23.03 55.10
CA GLY A 866 25.60 -22.87 54.10
C GLY A 866 26.01 -23.18 52.65
N ARG A 867 27.26 -23.60 52.41
CA ARG A 867 27.91 -23.90 51.10
C ARG A 867 28.00 -22.74 50.10
N ILE A 868 27.26 -21.66 50.30
CA ILE A 868 27.32 -20.44 49.49
C ILE A 868 27.35 -19.20 50.38
N PRO A 869 27.78 -18.03 49.88
CA PRO A 869 27.85 -16.80 50.67
C PRO A 869 26.50 -16.42 51.32
N PRO A 870 26.48 -15.93 52.57
CA PRO A 870 25.25 -15.59 53.30
C PRO A 870 24.37 -14.56 52.61
N MET A 871 24.97 -13.64 51.86
CA MET A 871 24.22 -12.67 51.03
C MET A 871 23.33 -13.36 49.98
N LYS A 872 23.68 -14.59 49.59
CA LYS A 872 22.97 -15.40 48.59
C LYS A 872 22.03 -16.45 49.18
N TRP A 873 21.85 -16.47 50.50
CA TRP A 873 21.08 -17.52 51.16
C TRP A 873 19.60 -17.50 50.82
N HIS A 874 19.06 -18.68 50.55
CA HIS A 874 17.64 -18.97 50.66
C HIS A 874 17.35 -19.65 51.99
N LYS A 875 16.07 -19.93 52.27
CA LYS A 875 15.62 -20.58 53.51
C LYS A 875 16.36 -21.90 53.76
N GLU A 876 16.55 -22.70 52.73
CA GLU A 876 17.21 -24.01 52.79
C GLU A 876 18.68 -23.89 53.22
N HIS A 877 19.42 -22.93 52.66
CA HIS A 877 20.84 -22.75 52.96
C HIS A 877 21.06 -22.26 54.38
N ARG A 878 20.14 -21.43 54.89
CA ARG A 878 20.16 -21.01 56.29
C ARG A 878 19.92 -22.21 57.23
N GLN A 879 18.91 -23.04 56.94
CA GLN A 879 18.62 -24.23 57.74
C GLN A 879 19.79 -25.23 57.70
N GLU A 880 20.39 -25.43 56.52
CA GLU A 880 21.59 -26.25 56.36
C GLU A 880 22.77 -25.70 57.17
N ALA A 881 22.98 -24.38 57.17
CA ALA A 881 24.03 -23.75 57.95
C ALA A 881 23.82 -23.92 59.47
N GLU A 882 22.59 -23.75 59.95
CA GLU A 882 22.22 -23.93 61.36
C GLU A 882 22.41 -25.40 61.80
N ASN A 883 22.00 -26.37 60.99
CA ASN A 883 22.16 -27.80 61.28
C ASN A 883 23.64 -28.23 61.29
N ARG A 884 24.40 -27.81 60.27
CA ARG A 884 25.82 -28.12 60.17
C ARG A 884 26.63 -27.45 61.27
N LEU A 885 26.25 -26.23 61.68
CA LEU A 885 26.90 -25.56 62.80
C LEU A 885 26.80 -26.42 64.05
N TYR A 886 25.61 -26.95 64.34
CA TYR A 886 25.41 -27.85 65.48
C TYR A 886 26.24 -29.15 65.35
N GLU A 887 26.17 -29.82 64.20
CA GLU A 887 26.90 -31.08 63.94
C GLU A 887 28.41 -30.92 64.10
N PHE A 888 29.00 -29.93 63.42
CA PHE A 888 30.45 -29.71 63.48
C PHE A 888 30.90 -29.21 64.85
N SER A 889 30.10 -28.40 65.54
CA SER A 889 30.43 -27.93 66.89
C SER A 889 30.50 -29.08 67.89
N GLN A 890 29.56 -30.04 67.83
CA GLN A 890 29.60 -31.23 68.69
C GLN A 890 30.86 -32.06 68.46
N ARG A 891 31.17 -32.38 67.19
CA ARG A 891 32.39 -33.13 66.85
C ARG A 891 33.67 -32.40 67.27
N LEU A 892 33.68 -31.08 67.17
CA LEU A 892 34.81 -30.26 67.59
C LEU A 892 35.00 -30.28 69.12
N ILE A 893 33.91 -30.22 69.88
CA ILE A 893 33.93 -30.34 71.35
C ILE A 893 34.44 -31.73 71.77
N ASP A 894 34.04 -32.79 71.08
CA ASP A 894 34.51 -34.15 71.36
C ASP A 894 36.01 -34.32 71.13
N LEU A 895 36.53 -33.71 70.07
CA LEU A 895 37.96 -33.67 69.80
C LEU A 895 38.72 -32.85 70.85
N ALA A 896 38.15 -31.73 71.30
CA ALA A 896 38.71 -30.94 72.39
C ALA A 896 38.76 -31.75 73.71
N LYS A 897 37.73 -32.54 74.03
CA LYS A 897 37.74 -33.47 75.17
C LYS A 897 38.85 -34.52 75.05
N LEU A 898 39.04 -35.10 73.87
CA LEU A 898 40.12 -36.05 73.58
C LEU A 898 41.51 -35.42 73.78
N GLN A 899 41.75 -34.21 73.26
CA GLN A 899 43.02 -33.49 73.42
C GLN A 899 43.31 -33.13 74.89
N HIS A 900 42.30 -32.65 75.63
CA HIS A 900 42.44 -32.32 77.05
C HIS A 900 42.79 -33.55 77.90
N SER A 901 42.18 -34.71 77.60
CA SER A 901 42.50 -35.97 78.29
C SER A 901 43.92 -36.50 78.01
N GLN A 902 44.50 -36.18 76.85
CA GLN A 902 45.91 -36.48 76.56
C GLN A 902 46.88 -35.54 77.28
N SER A 903 46.40 -34.46 77.88
CA SER A 903 47.23 -33.45 78.57
C SER A 903 47.32 -33.69 80.09
N THR A 904 46.48 -34.58 80.65
CA THR A 904 46.46 -34.97 82.07
C THR A 904 47.39 -36.15 82.40
N GLU A 905 47.86 -36.23 83.66
CA GLU A 905 49.01 -37.02 84.19
C GLU A 905 49.19 -38.50 83.74
N HIS A 906 48.19 -39.16 83.16
CA HIS A 906 48.28 -40.55 82.70
C HIS A 906 48.99 -40.76 81.34
N SER A 907 49.32 -39.69 80.61
CA SER A 907 49.83 -39.76 79.23
C SER A 907 51.30 -39.38 79.02
N GLN A 908 52.07 -39.03 80.06
CA GLN A 908 53.51 -38.74 79.90
C GLN A 908 54.35 -39.96 79.45
N LYS A 909 53.75 -41.15 79.41
CA LYS A 909 54.36 -42.35 78.80
C LYS A 909 54.13 -42.35 77.30
N LYS A 910 55.20 -42.22 76.50
CA LYS A 910 55.17 -42.39 75.03
C LYS A 910 54.41 -43.67 74.64
N GLY A 911 53.35 -43.53 73.84
CA GLY A 911 52.67 -44.65 73.16
C GLY A 911 51.29 -45.05 73.68
N VAL A 912 50.67 -44.32 74.63
CA VAL A 912 49.29 -44.59 75.08
C VAL A 912 48.28 -44.17 74.01
N LYS A 913 47.35 -45.06 73.62
CA LYS A 913 46.23 -44.72 72.72
C LYS A 913 44.99 -44.41 73.55
N THR A 914 44.40 -43.23 73.36
CA THR A 914 43.13 -42.83 74.00
C THR A 914 41.98 -43.01 73.01
N VAL A 915 40.89 -43.62 73.45
CA VAL A 915 39.68 -43.83 72.64
C VAL A 915 38.48 -43.30 73.42
N LEU A 916 37.73 -42.39 72.81
CA LEU A 916 36.42 -41.97 73.32
C LEU A 916 35.37 -42.95 72.83
N ILE A 917 34.63 -43.56 73.75
CA ILE A 917 33.51 -44.43 73.45
C ILE A 917 32.25 -43.72 73.93
N ARG A 918 31.35 -43.42 72.99
CA ARG A 918 30.04 -42.82 73.26
C ARG A 918 28.94 -43.80 72.88
N THR A 919 28.03 -44.04 73.81
CA THR A 919 26.78 -44.77 73.57
C THR A 919 25.59 -43.85 73.82
N VAL A 920 24.69 -43.77 72.85
CA VAL A 920 23.47 -42.96 72.91
C VAL A 920 22.27 -43.88 72.81
N ARG A 921 21.43 -43.92 73.86
CA ARG A 921 20.18 -44.70 73.92
C ARG A 921 19.05 -43.79 74.41
N GLN A 922 17.80 -44.14 74.13
CA GLN A 922 16.59 -43.36 74.46
C GLN A 922 16.65 -42.66 75.84
N GLY A 923 17.11 -41.40 75.86
CA GLY A 923 17.20 -40.56 77.06
C GLY A 923 18.47 -40.68 77.93
N LYS A 924 19.46 -41.51 77.57
CA LYS A 924 20.75 -41.61 78.27
C LYS A 924 21.92 -41.63 77.29
N GLU A 925 22.86 -40.74 77.53
CA GLU A 925 24.15 -40.67 76.85
C GLU A 925 25.25 -41.01 77.85
N ILE A 926 26.09 -41.99 77.50
CA ILE A 926 27.22 -42.43 78.32
C ILE A 926 28.48 -42.20 77.49
N GLU A 927 29.42 -41.44 78.06
CA GLU A 927 30.72 -41.17 77.47
C GLU A 927 31.82 -41.69 78.40
N HIS A 928 32.71 -42.54 77.88
CA HIS A 928 33.91 -42.97 78.61
C HIS A 928 35.16 -42.82 77.75
N LEU A 929 36.27 -42.49 78.43
CA LEU A 929 37.59 -42.48 77.84
C LEU A 929 38.32 -43.76 78.23
N ALA A 930 38.69 -44.56 77.25
CA ALA A 930 39.50 -45.77 77.43
C ALA A 930 40.96 -45.49 77.06
N TYR A 931 41.89 -45.89 77.92
CA TYR A 931 43.33 -45.76 77.71
C TYR A 931 43.96 -47.13 77.45
N ILE A 932 44.75 -47.22 76.37
CA ILE A 932 45.48 -48.44 76.00
C ILE A 932 46.97 -48.18 76.16
N GLU A 933 47.57 -48.68 77.25
CA GLU A 933 49.02 -48.60 77.46
C GLU A 933 49.79 -49.68 76.65
N PRO A 934 51.01 -49.37 76.13
CA PRO A 934 51.82 -50.33 75.38
C PRO A 934 52.11 -51.63 76.13
N LYS A 935 52.27 -51.56 77.45
CA LYS A 935 52.52 -52.72 78.33
C LYS A 935 51.31 -53.64 78.44
N GLN A 936 50.10 -53.09 78.32
CA GLN A 936 48.84 -53.85 78.41
C GLN A 936 48.35 -54.34 77.05
N GLN A 937 48.90 -53.81 75.95
CA GLN A 937 48.48 -54.12 74.58
C GLN A 937 48.48 -55.61 74.25
N LYS A 938 49.48 -56.38 74.71
CA LYS A 938 49.53 -57.84 74.51
C LYS A 938 48.37 -58.55 75.23
N LYS A 939 48.11 -58.19 76.50
CA LYS A 939 47.00 -58.75 77.29
C LYS A 939 45.64 -58.38 76.69
N ILE A 940 45.47 -57.12 76.29
CA ILE A 940 44.25 -56.64 75.63
C ILE A 940 44.03 -57.39 74.31
N ASN A 941 45.06 -57.57 73.48
CA ASN A 941 44.94 -58.30 72.21
C ASN A 941 44.59 -59.78 72.41
N GLU A 942 45.11 -60.44 73.45
CA GLU A 942 44.73 -61.80 73.80
C GLU A 942 43.27 -61.89 74.27
N ALA A 943 42.83 -60.95 75.12
CA ALA A 943 41.44 -60.85 75.57
C ALA A 943 40.48 -60.57 74.41
N VAL A 944 40.86 -59.66 73.50
CA VAL A 944 40.12 -59.36 72.26
C VAL A 944 40.05 -60.58 71.36
N LYS A 945 41.13 -61.36 71.19
CA LYS A 945 41.08 -62.62 70.41
C LYS A 945 40.09 -63.62 70.99
N LYS A 946 40.06 -63.80 72.32
CA LYS A 946 39.10 -64.68 73.00
C LYS A 946 37.67 -64.17 72.83
N LEU A 947 37.42 -62.90 73.13
CA LEU A 947 36.10 -62.27 72.98
C LEU A 947 35.62 -62.31 71.53
N HIS A 948 36.50 -62.09 70.56
CA HIS A 948 36.16 -62.11 69.13
C HIS A 948 35.78 -63.52 68.66
N GLN A 949 36.45 -64.57 69.15
CA GLN A 949 36.06 -65.96 68.90
C GLN A 949 34.68 -66.28 69.51
N THR A 950 34.37 -65.75 70.69
CA THR A 950 33.05 -65.92 71.32
C THR A 950 31.96 -65.15 70.56
N LEU A 951 32.22 -63.90 70.18
CA LEU A 951 31.30 -63.05 69.41
C LEU A 951 30.98 -63.65 68.02
N LYS A 952 31.95 -64.29 67.36
CA LYS A 952 31.71 -65.01 66.09
C LYS A 952 30.67 -66.12 66.21
N LYS A 953 30.50 -66.71 67.40
CA LYS A 953 29.49 -67.77 67.63
C LYS A 953 28.07 -67.22 67.84
N VAL A 954 27.92 -65.91 68.09
CA VAL A 954 26.62 -65.27 68.39
C VAL A 954 25.82 -64.91 67.12
N GLY A 955 26.44 -64.98 65.93
CA GLY A 955 25.76 -64.81 64.65
C GLY A 955 26.23 -63.58 63.87
N ASP A 956 25.29 -62.88 63.25
CA ASP A 956 25.50 -61.77 62.30
C ASP A 956 26.03 -60.48 62.96
N HIS A 957 26.58 -59.60 62.14
CA HIS A 957 27.28 -58.39 62.58
C HIS A 957 26.44 -57.48 63.48
N GLN A 958 25.14 -57.35 63.20
CA GLN A 958 24.24 -56.53 64.01
C GLN A 958 24.06 -57.09 65.43
N ARG A 959 23.94 -58.42 65.58
CA ARG A 959 23.88 -59.07 66.90
C ARG A 959 25.22 -58.96 67.65
N GLN A 960 26.35 -59.05 66.95
CA GLN A 960 27.67 -58.84 67.55
C GLN A 960 27.82 -57.41 68.11
N LEU A 961 27.37 -56.40 67.37
CA LEU A 961 27.39 -54.99 67.83
C LEU A 961 26.43 -54.77 69.01
N ALA A 962 25.25 -55.40 69.01
CA ALA A 962 24.32 -55.33 70.13
C ALA A 962 24.90 -55.94 71.41
N VAL A 963 25.62 -57.07 71.31
CA VAL A 963 26.35 -57.65 72.44
C VAL A 963 27.43 -56.72 72.95
N ILE A 964 28.20 -56.06 72.07
CA ILE A 964 29.22 -55.08 72.48
C ILE A 964 28.58 -53.89 73.21
N ALA A 965 27.44 -53.38 72.72
CA ALA A 965 26.72 -52.28 73.36
C ALA A 965 26.23 -52.65 74.78
N GLU A 966 25.60 -53.82 74.94
CA GLU A 966 25.14 -54.32 76.25
C GLU A 966 26.32 -54.65 77.20
N LEU A 967 27.44 -55.14 76.66
CA LEU A 967 28.65 -55.43 77.45
C LEU A 967 29.32 -54.14 77.94
N PHE A 968 29.25 -53.07 77.15
CA PHE A 968 29.72 -51.75 77.55
C PHE A 968 28.83 -51.13 78.65
N GLU A 969 27.51 -51.32 78.59
CA GLU A 969 26.59 -50.91 79.66
C GLU A 969 26.90 -51.64 80.97
N ARG A 970 27.15 -52.96 80.92
CA ARG A 970 27.55 -53.72 82.11
C ARG A 970 28.86 -53.23 82.73
N LEU A 971 29.83 -52.85 81.90
CA LEU A 971 31.09 -52.27 82.37
C LEU A 971 30.89 -50.88 83.03
N ASP A 972 29.95 -50.05 82.53
CA ASP A 972 29.60 -48.79 83.19
C ASP A 972 28.89 -49.03 84.53
N SER A 973 27.97 -50.01 84.61
CA SER A 973 27.30 -50.35 85.88
C SER A 973 28.25 -50.92 86.92
N ASP A 974 29.21 -51.77 86.51
CA ASP A 974 30.21 -52.37 87.41
C ASP A 974 31.26 -51.34 87.87
N SER A 975 31.48 -50.26 87.10
CA SER A 975 32.40 -49.17 87.49
C SER A 975 31.81 -48.19 88.52
N LYS A 976 30.49 -48.24 88.75
CA LYS A 976 29.74 -47.35 89.65
C LYS A 976 29.35 -48.01 90.98
N GLY A 977 29.71 -49.29 91.19
CA GLY A 977 29.67 -49.98 92.48
C GLY A 977 31.07 -50.13 93.06
#